data_AF-A0AAV6D4B7-F1
#
_entry.id   AF-A0AAV6D4B7-F1
#
_cell.length_a   1.000
_cell.length_b   1.000
_cell.length_c   1.000
_cell.angle_alpha   90.00
_cell.angle_beta   90.00
_cell.angle_gamma   90.00
#
_symmetry.space_group_name_H-M   'P 1'
#
loop_
_entity.id
_entity.type
_entity.pdbx_description
1 polymer ?
#
loop_
_entity_poly.entity_id
_entity_poly.type
_entity_poly.pdbx_seq_one_letter_code
_entity_poly.pdbx_strand_id
1 'polypeptide(L)'
;MRPFISFTILSTILTVLCCSLPAFADDEVCGACDKKVLVTGQYDHGTSDTFLIANAPGNEAAFRDEIHGQNFSLAVPDLVAGKYTIEIGLVELQRDHAGQRVFDILCGDQLIATNLDIFAAAGGKDKVIRIRAEINHPGDAAHGPLSIQFIGRRGDAKLNTFEIWNAAGASLVSMKVADLISGDDAAALVPPVVADPVLWKDATQPTEVRVKDLVSRMSLAEKAAQMHNTAPAIPRLGLPGYNYWNECLHGVARSGVATVFPQAIGMSAMWDTPLLHDIAHTIAIEARAKHNEYARTHNGDSAKYYGLTFWTPNMNIFRDPRWGRGQETYGEDPFLTARTAVAFITGLQGNDPKYIEAMACAKHFAVHSGPESSRHTYDAEVPERDFYETYLPHFEAAVREGKVGTVMGAYNSVYGEPATSSTLLLSDLLRKQWGFQGHVVSDCGAIYDIFANHKKVATAEEAAARAVKAGCDLCCGNEYAALPRAVRKGFITEAEMDVSLCRVLAARFRLGLFDPPEQVAFAQIPFSENDTAAHHALAMRASRESLVLLKNDGVLPLNRARIKRIAVIGENAGSAEMLVGNYSGTPSHPVTILDGIKSVAGSNVEVTYEPGCPLAVHKGESAKPEMLAAAAKAAAAADVIIYVGGLNSKLEGEEMPVNYVGFGGGDRTAIELPEVQVDLLKALRATGKPVVFVNCSGSAVAMVWAVENLPAILQAWYPGGEGGQAVAEALFGDINPAGRLPVTFYRSTADLPDFSDYSMSNRTHRYFSGKPLFAFGYGLSYTKFAYSNAKLDQTKVSAKDSLTLTLKVKNTGQRDGDEVVQVYFRHVNSKVPQPKLALCGFTRVHISPGETVSVSLNIPVERLRYWDTTTKSYVVEPGAYELLIGSASDNLPEKLSLAVH
;
A
#
# COMPACT_ATOMS: atom_id res chain seq x y z
N MET A 1 -34.46 -80.14 7.75
CA MET A 1 -35.94 -80.27 7.74
C MET A 1 -36.54 -78.87 7.85
N ARG A 2 -37.19 -78.39 6.79
CA ARG A 2 -38.35 -77.46 6.89
C ARG A 2 -39.62 -78.34 6.97
N PRO A 3 -40.85 -77.85 7.27
CA PRO A 3 -41.32 -76.49 7.58
C PRO A 3 -42.30 -76.43 8.79
N PHE A 4 -42.80 -75.26 9.17
CA PHE A 4 -44.24 -74.92 9.04
C PHE A 4 -44.49 -73.45 9.38
N ILE A 5 -45.22 -72.82 8.46
CA ILE A 5 -45.74 -71.46 8.47
C ILE A 5 -47.13 -71.51 9.12
N SER A 6 -47.48 -70.51 9.94
CA SER A 6 -48.86 -70.04 9.99
C SER A 6 -48.91 -68.55 10.34
N PHE A 7 -49.45 -67.78 9.40
CA PHE A 7 -49.83 -66.38 9.53
C PHE A 7 -51.17 -66.28 10.26
N THR A 8 -51.33 -65.32 11.18
CA THR A 8 -52.62 -64.61 11.35
C THR A 8 -52.34 -63.19 11.87
N ILE A 9 -52.90 -62.22 11.15
CA ILE A 9 -52.86 -60.77 11.38
C ILE A 9 -54.08 -60.39 12.22
N LEU A 10 -53.93 -59.56 13.27
CA LEU A 10 -54.80 -58.39 13.51
C LEU A 10 -54.29 -57.46 14.64
N SER A 11 -54.11 -56.20 14.26
CA SER A 11 -54.38 -54.94 14.97
C SER A 11 -53.63 -54.51 16.25
N THR A 12 -52.74 -53.53 16.02
CA THR A 12 -52.64 -52.21 16.68
C THR A 12 -52.37 -52.14 18.19
N ILE A 13 -51.17 -51.71 18.57
CA ILE A 13 -50.91 -50.55 19.46
C ILE A 13 -49.51 -49.99 19.19
N LEU A 14 -49.52 -48.67 19.00
CA LEU A 14 -48.47 -47.66 18.91
C LEU A 14 -47.15 -47.99 19.64
N THR A 15 -46.01 -47.90 18.94
CA THR A 15 -44.71 -47.61 19.57
C THR A 15 -43.98 -46.60 18.69
N VAL A 16 -43.70 -45.46 19.31
CA VAL A 16 -42.93 -44.32 18.77
C VAL A 16 -41.53 -44.81 18.42
N LEU A 17 -41.19 -44.78 17.12
CA LEU A 17 -39.81 -44.90 16.67
C LEU A 17 -39.27 -43.48 16.46
N CYS A 18 -38.44 -43.05 17.39
CA CYS A 18 -37.58 -41.88 17.23
C CYS A 18 -36.53 -42.23 16.16
N CYS A 19 -36.77 -41.83 14.90
CA CYS A 19 -35.72 -41.82 13.89
C CYS A 19 -34.91 -40.53 14.07
N SER A 20 -33.71 -40.67 14.62
CA SER A 20 -32.64 -39.67 14.56
C SER A 20 -32.31 -39.38 13.09
N LEU A 21 -32.63 -38.17 12.63
CA LEU A 21 -32.09 -37.59 11.41
C LEU A 21 -30.58 -37.29 11.62
N PRO A 22 -29.73 -37.39 10.59
CA PRO A 22 -28.34 -36.96 10.71
C PRO A 22 -28.31 -35.45 10.92
N ALA A 23 -27.56 -34.98 11.91
CA ALA A 23 -27.19 -33.57 12.00
C ALA A 23 -26.30 -33.24 10.79
N PHE A 24 -26.78 -32.37 9.90
CA PHE A 24 -26.01 -31.79 8.81
C PHE A 24 -25.54 -30.38 9.21
N ALA A 25 -24.50 -29.88 8.55
CA ALA A 25 -23.75 -28.68 8.94
C ALA A 25 -24.58 -27.38 8.94
N ASP A 26 -24.38 -26.61 10.02
CA ASP A 26 -24.61 -25.18 10.30
C ASP A 26 -25.95 -24.54 9.87
N ASP A 27 -27.01 -24.76 10.66
CA ASP A 27 -28.17 -23.87 10.66
C ASP A 27 -27.79 -22.48 11.23
N GLU A 28 -28.29 -21.38 10.65
CA GLU A 28 -27.99 -20.01 11.09
C GLU A 28 -29.24 -19.20 11.40
N VAL A 29 -29.13 -18.25 12.34
CA VAL A 29 -30.26 -17.43 12.78
C VAL A 29 -29.95 -15.97 12.53
N CYS A 30 -30.87 -15.24 11.89
CA CYS A 30 -30.75 -13.80 11.77
C CYS A 30 -30.87 -13.14 13.16
N GLY A 31 -29.78 -12.52 13.62
CA GLY A 31 -29.70 -11.90 14.95
C GLY A 31 -30.21 -10.47 15.02
N ALA A 32 -30.44 -9.83 13.88
CA ALA A 32 -30.97 -8.47 13.80
C ALA A 32 -32.50 -8.42 13.63
N CYS A 33 -33.13 -9.55 13.26
CA CYS A 33 -34.57 -9.58 13.02
C CYS A 33 -35.36 -10.04 14.26
N ASP A 34 -36.51 -9.41 14.51
CA ASP A 34 -37.38 -9.70 15.67
C ASP A 34 -37.89 -11.15 15.73
N LYS A 35 -37.90 -11.85 14.59
CA LYS A 35 -38.45 -13.21 14.44
C LYS A 35 -37.41 -14.31 14.33
N LYS A 36 -36.11 -14.00 14.45
CA LYS A 36 -35.02 -15.00 14.44
C LYS A 36 -35.13 -15.99 13.26
N VAL A 37 -35.16 -15.46 12.04
CA VAL A 37 -35.24 -16.28 10.81
C VAL A 37 -34.11 -17.29 10.78
N LEU A 38 -34.46 -18.56 10.55
CA LEU A 38 -33.54 -19.68 10.49
C LEU A 38 -33.15 -19.98 9.03
N VAL A 39 -31.88 -20.11 8.74
CA VAL A 39 -31.33 -20.58 7.47
C VAL A 39 -30.80 -21.99 7.69
N THR A 40 -31.14 -22.92 6.82
CA THR A 40 -30.79 -24.34 6.94
C THR A 40 -30.35 -24.89 5.58
N GLY A 41 -29.55 -25.96 5.56
CA GLY A 41 -29.11 -26.63 4.35
C GLY A 41 -27.64 -26.40 4.01
N GLN A 42 -27.24 -26.67 2.77
CA GLN A 42 -25.84 -26.57 2.35
C GLN A 42 -25.59 -25.22 1.68
N TYR A 43 -24.90 -24.32 2.39
CA TYR A 43 -24.49 -23.02 1.88
C TYR A 43 -23.18 -22.57 2.52
N ASP A 44 -22.51 -21.65 1.83
CA ASP A 44 -21.33 -20.93 2.27
C ASP A 44 -21.63 -19.43 2.31
N HIS A 45 -20.90 -18.69 3.12
CA HIS A 45 -20.92 -17.22 3.11
C HIS A 45 -19.93 -16.68 2.09
N GLY A 46 -20.34 -15.63 1.38
CA GLY A 46 -19.47 -14.80 0.55
C GLY A 46 -19.62 -13.34 0.92
N THR A 47 -18.55 -12.57 0.78
CA THR A 47 -18.55 -11.10 0.91
C THR A 47 -17.86 -10.50 -0.31
N SER A 48 -18.37 -9.37 -0.80
CA SER A 48 -17.75 -8.60 -1.90
C SER A 48 -17.14 -7.29 -1.40
N ASP A 49 -15.94 -6.97 -1.91
CA ASP A 49 -15.24 -5.70 -1.70
C ASP A 49 -15.75 -4.57 -2.61
N THR A 50 -16.73 -4.86 -3.49
CA THR A 50 -17.27 -3.86 -4.41
C THR A 50 -18.12 -2.82 -3.65
N PHE A 51 -17.65 -1.57 -3.68
CA PHE A 51 -18.38 -0.44 -3.07
C PHE A 51 -19.49 0.13 -3.96
N LEU A 52 -19.56 -0.28 -5.23
CA LEU A 52 -20.46 0.25 -6.25
C LEU A 52 -21.53 -0.79 -6.62
N ILE A 53 -22.53 -0.98 -5.76
CA ILE A 53 -23.70 -1.82 -6.06
C ILE A 53 -24.82 -0.91 -6.59
N ALA A 54 -25.12 -1.02 -7.88
CA ALA A 54 -26.17 -0.25 -8.53
C ALA A 54 -27.58 -0.78 -8.17
N ASN A 55 -28.59 0.09 -8.29
CA ASN A 55 -30.00 -0.18 -7.97
C ASN A 55 -30.31 -0.42 -6.48
N ALA A 56 -29.44 0.05 -5.58
CA ALA A 56 -29.68 0.11 -4.14
C ALA A 56 -29.14 1.42 -3.50
N PRO A 57 -29.53 2.62 -4.00
CA PRO A 57 -28.96 3.89 -3.54
C PRO A 57 -29.15 4.08 -2.03
N GLY A 58 -28.06 4.25 -1.30
CA GLY A 58 -28.06 4.43 0.16
C GLY A 58 -28.31 3.15 0.97
N ASN A 59 -28.34 1.98 0.32
CA ASN A 59 -28.47 0.66 0.96
C ASN A 59 -27.55 -0.40 0.32
N GLU A 60 -26.46 0.02 -0.31
CA GLU A 60 -25.53 -0.83 -1.04
C GLU A 60 -24.87 -1.86 -0.12
N ALA A 61 -24.54 -1.45 1.11
CA ALA A 61 -23.88 -2.29 2.10
C ALA A 61 -24.69 -3.55 2.46
N ALA A 62 -26.02 -3.51 2.39
CA ALA A 62 -26.87 -4.66 2.68
C ALA A 62 -26.74 -5.81 1.68
N PHE A 63 -26.15 -5.54 0.51
CA PHE A 63 -26.01 -6.50 -0.58
C PHE A 63 -24.58 -7.02 -0.75
N ARG A 64 -23.64 -6.67 0.14
CA ARG A 64 -22.24 -7.10 0.04
C ARG A 64 -22.02 -8.52 0.51
N ASP A 65 -22.75 -8.93 1.53
CA ASP A 65 -22.72 -10.27 2.06
C ASP A 65 -23.79 -11.13 1.39
N GLU A 66 -23.46 -12.38 1.13
CA GLU A 66 -24.31 -13.38 0.51
C GLU A 66 -24.14 -14.73 1.18
N ILE A 67 -25.22 -15.52 1.20
CA ILE A 67 -25.10 -16.97 1.32
C ILE A 67 -25.33 -17.56 -0.06
N HIS A 68 -24.55 -18.58 -0.41
CA HIS A 68 -24.73 -19.31 -1.65
C HIS A 68 -24.54 -20.81 -1.43
N GLY A 69 -25.37 -21.62 -2.08
CA GLY A 69 -25.36 -23.06 -1.85
C GLY A 69 -26.21 -23.83 -2.86
N GLN A 70 -25.95 -25.12 -3.02
CA GLN A 70 -26.70 -25.97 -3.94
C GLN A 70 -28.18 -26.03 -3.56
N ASN A 71 -28.48 -26.21 -2.27
CA ASN A 71 -29.84 -26.17 -1.72
C ASN A 71 -29.81 -25.67 -0.29
N PHE A 72 -30.50 -24.56 -0.02
CA PHE A 72 -30.70 -24.04 1.33
C PHE A 72 -32.10 -23.46 1.47
N SER A 73 -32.56 -23.27 2.71
CA SER A 73 -33.91 -22.79 3.01
C SER A 73 -33.89 -21.74 4.11
N LEU A 74 -34.75 -20.72 3.99
CA LEU A 74 -35.12 -19.81 5.07
C LEU A 74 -36.41 -20.31 5.73
N ALA A 75 -36.50 -20.24 7.05
CA ALA A 75 -37.70 -20.50 7.82
C ALA A 75 -38.00 -19.30 8.72
N VAL A 76 -39.20 -18.75 8.58
CA VAL A 76 -39.70 -17.62 9.39
C VAL A 76 -40.72 -18.15 10.40
N PRO A 77 -40.36 -18.24 11.70
CA PRO A 77 -41.25 -18.76 12.72
C PRO A 77 -42.22 -17.69 13.27
N ASP A 78 -43.18 -18.16 14.05
CA ASP A 78 -44.17 -17.39 14.79
C ASP A 78 -45.03 -16.46 13.91
N LEU A 79 -45.41 -16.94 12.72
CA LEU A 79 -46.39 -16.27 11.87
C LEU A 79 -47.80 -16.81 12.15
N VAL A 80 -48.73 -15.88 12.40
CA VAL A 80 -50.15 -16.21 12.54
C VAL A 80 -50.78 -16.47 11.16
N ALA A 81 -51.98 -17.04 11.13
CA ALA A 81 -52.71 -17.19 9.89
C ALA A 81 -52.98 -15.80 9.26
N GLY A 82 -52.59 -15.59 8.01
CA GLY A 82 -52.70 -14.29 7.37
C GLY A 82 -52.12 -14.19 5.96
N LYS A 83 -52.26 -13.00 5.37
CA LYS A 83 -51.62 -12.62 4.11
C LYS A 83 -50.36 -11.81 4.38
N TYR A 84 -49.31 -12.16 3.66
CA TYR A 84 -47.99 -11.56 3.77
C TYR A 84 -47.45 -11.19 2.40
N THR A 85 -46.64 -10.14 2.35
CA THR A 85 -45.80 -9.83 1.18
C THR A 85 -44.37 -10.14 1.55
N ILE A 86 -43.67 -10.91 0.72
CA ILE A 86 -42.22 -11.14 0.86
C ILE A 86 -41.46 -10.38 -0.21
N GLU A 87 -40.25 -9.92 0.11
CA GLU A 87 -39.26 -9.43 -0.84
C GLU A 87 -37.93 -10.16 -0.66
N ILE A 88 -37.36 -10.64 -1.76
CA ILE A 88 -36.03 -11.25 -1.82
C ILE A 88 -35.14 -10.34 -2.66
N GLY A 89 -34.11 -9.78 -2.03
CA GLY A 89 -33.12 -8.95 -2.69
C GLY A 89 -31.89 -9.77 -3.09
N LEU A 90 -31.46 -9.60 -4.34
CA LEU A 90 -30.37 -10.37 -4.95
C LEU A 90 -29.50 -9.45 -5.80
N VAL A 91 -28.19 -9.69 -5.77
CA VAL A 91 -27.21 -9.10 -6.69
C VAL A 91 -26.27 -10.21 -7.15
N GLU A 92 -25.76 -10.18 -8.38
CA GLU A 92 -24.67 -11.09 -8.76
C GLU A 92 -23.33 -10.38 -8.52
N LEU A 93 -22.48 -10.95 -7.66
CA LEU A 93 -21.21 -10.37 -7.20
C LEU A 93 -20.00 -11.16 -7.69
N GLN A 94 -20.20 -12.40 -8.15
CA GLN A 94 -19.11 -13.32 -8.46
C GLN A 94 -19.10 -13.76 -9.92
N ARG A 95 -20.27 -13.84 -10.57
CA ARG A 95 -20.39 -14.31 -11.96
C ARG A 95 -20.38 -13.14 -12.94
N ASP A 96 -19.70 -13.34 -14.05
CA ASP A 96 -19.41 -12.26 -15.02
C ASP A 96 -20.21 -12.38 -16.32
N HIS A 97 -21.08 -13.40 -16.45
CA HIS A 97 -22.02 -13.52 -17.57
C HIS A 97 -23.27 -14.34 -17.21
N ALA A 98 -24.32 -14.15 -18.00
CA ALA A 98 -25.58 -14.89 -17.90
C ALA A 98 -25.38 -16.41 -18.07
N GLY A 99 -26.18 -17.20 -17.35
CA GLY A 99 -26.25 -18.65 -17.41
C GLY A 99 -25.27 -19.39 -16.51
N GLN A 100 -24.40 -18.67 -15.78
CA GLN A 100 -23.48 -19.28 -14.81
C GLN A 100 -24.15 -19.65 -13.48
N ARG A 101 -25.18 -18.89 -13.09
CA ARG A 101 -25.98 -19.11 -11.89
C ARG A 101 -27.46 -19.07 -12.26
N VAL A 102 -28.11 -20.21 -12.14
CA VAL A 102 -29.54 -20.39 -12.42
C VAL A 102 -30.16 -21.21 -11.30
N PHE A 103 -31.20 -20.69 -10.66
CA PHE A 103 -31.85 -21.36 -9.53
C PHE A 103 -33.35 -21.06 -9.43
N ASP A 104 -34.07 -21.88 -8.69
CA ASP A 104 -35.48 -21.67 -8.38
C ASP A 104 -35.64 -21.14 -6.94
N ILE A 105 -36.73 -20.43 -6.70
CA ILE A 105 -37.16 -19.98 -5.37
C ILE A 105 -38.60 -20.43 -5.16
N LEU A 106 -38.87 -21.15 -4.07
CA LEU A 106 -40.20 -21.58 -3.67
C LEU A 106 -40.52 -21.06 -2.27
N CYS A 107 -41.79 -20.78 -1.98
CA CYS A 107 -42.28 -20.49 -0.64
C CYS A 107 -43.44 -21.44 -0.33
N GLY A 108 -43.19 -22.41 0.56
CA GLY A 108 -44.04 -23.61 0.64
C GLY A 108 -44.15 -24.29 -0.74
N ASP A 109 -45.37 -24.58 -1.18
CA ASP A 109 -45.65 -25.15 -2.51
C ASP A 109 -45.76 -24.10 -3.64
N GLN A 110 -45.64 -22.80 -3.31
CA GLN A 110 -45.75 -21.72 -4.29
C GLN A 110 -44.39 -21.43 -4.94
N LEU A 111 -44.31 -21.58 -6.25
CA LEU A 111 -43.14 -21.21 -7.04
C LEU A 111 -43.07 -19.69 -7.18
N ILE A 112 -42.03 -19.08 -6.61
CA ILE A 112 -41.81 -17.62 -6.58
C ILE A 112 -40.99 -17.16 -7.78
N ALA A 113 -39.94 -17.90 -8.11
CA ALA A 113 -39.12 -17.68 -9.29
C ALA A 113 -38.63 -19.02 -9.82
N THR A 114 -38.56 -19.16 -11.15
CA THR A 114 -38.01 -20.35 -11.80
C THR A 114 -36.96 -19.99 -12.83
N ASN A 115 -35.90 -20.80 -12.91
CA ASN A 115 -34.72 -20.58 -13.74
C ASN A 115 -34.20 -19.14 -13.63
N LEU A 116 -34.17 -18.61 -12.41
CA LEU A 116 -33.73 -17.25 -12.14
C LEU A 116 -32.24 -17.12 -12.41
N ASP A 117 -31.91 -16.20 -13.31
CA ASP A 117 -30.56 -15.73 -13.56
C ASP A 117 -30.47 -14.26 -13.17
N ILE A 118 -29.76 -13.97 -12.07
CA ILE A 118 -29.65 -12.62 -11.51
C ILE A 118 -28.93 -11.70 -12.50
N PHE A 119 -27.85 -12.15 -13.13
CA PHE A 119 -27.05 -11.35 -14.06
C PHE A 119 -27.90 -10.93 -15.26
N ALA A 120 -28.64 -11.88 -15.84
CA ALA A 120 -29.54 -11.60 -16.97
C ALA A 120 -30.68 -10.66 -16.55
N ALA A 121 -31.30 -10.90 -15.39
CA ALA A 121 -32.42 -10.09 -14.90
C ALA A 121 -32.01 -8.65 -14.53
N ALA A 122 -30.81 -8.48 -13.96
CA ALA A 122 -30.28 -7.17 -13.55
C ALA A 122 -29.63 -6.40 -14.72
N GLY A 123 -29.33 -7.07 -15.83
CA GLY A 123 -28.59 -6.50 -16.96
C GLY A 123 -27.10 -6.30 -16.65
N GLY A 124 -26.49 -7.19 -15.87
CA GLY A 124 -25.08 -7.19 -15.52
C GLY A 124 -24.79 -7.50 -14.04
N LYS A 125 -23.51 -7.67 -13.73
CA LYS A 125 -22.96 -7.80 -12.38
C LYS A 125 -23.16 -6.52 -11.56
N ASP A 126 -23.11 -6.64 -10.23
CA ASP A 126 -23.17 -5.53 -9.25
C ASP A 126 -24.46 -4.69 -9.33
N LYS A 127 -25.53 -5.27 -9.86
CA LYS A 127 -26.85 -4.65 -9.98
C LYS A 127 -27.89 -5.45 -9.20
N VAL A 128 -28.62 -4.76 -8.33
CA VAL A 128 -29.66 -5.39 -7.50
C VAL A 128 -30.95 -5.64 -8.29
N ILE A 129 -31.54 -6.80 -8.08
CA ILE A 129 -32.94 -7.12 -8.38
C ILE A 129 -33.70 -7.45 -7.09
N ARG A 130 -35.02 -7.24 -7.11
CA ARG A 130 -35.93 -7.56 -6.01
C ARG A 130 -37.09 -8.38 -6.53
N ILE A 131 -37.34 -9.52 -5.89
CA ILE A 131 -38.43 -10.42 -6.23
C ILE A 131 -39.48 -10.29 -5.13
N ARG A 132 -40.70 -9.90 -5.50
CA ARG A 132 -41.82 -9.75 -4.56
C ARG A 132 -42.90 -10.79 -4.83
N ALA A 133 -43.50 -11.33 -3.77
CA ALA A 133 -44.64 -12.22 -3.86
C ALA A 133 -45.61 -12.05 -2.69
N GLU A 134 -46.90 -12.24 -2.96
CA GLU A 134 -47.93 -12.37 -1.92
C GLU A 134 -48.08 -13.84 -1.53
N ILE A 135 -48.10 -14.10 -0.22
CA ILE A 135 -48.16 -15.43 0.38
C ILE A 135 -49.33 -15.47 1.36
N ASN A 136 -50.17 -16.51 1.24
CA ASN A 136 -51.16 -16.82 2.26
C ASN A 136 -50.55 -17.89 3.19
N HIS A 137 -50.27 -17.53 4.44
CA HIS A 137 -49.77 -18.47 5.43
C HIS A 137 -50.92 -18.92 6.33
N PRO A 138 -51.22 -20.24 6.45
CA PRO A 138 -52.29 -20.74 7.30
C PRO A 138 -51.95 -20.67 8.81
N GLY A 139 -50.75 -20.20 9.15
CA GLY A 139 -50.25 -20.07 10.51
C GLY A 139 -49.44 -21.28 10.96
N ASP A 140 -48.46 -21.04 11.83
CA ASP A 140 -47.48 -22.04 12.25
C ASP A 140 -48.11 -23.25 12.97
N ALA A 141 -49.21 -23.03 13.70
CA ALA A 141 -49.90 -24.10 14.44
C ALA A 141 -50.48 -25.20 13.54
N ALA A 142 -50.70 -24.92 12.26
CA ALA A 142 -51.27 -25.87 11.29
C ALA A 142 -50.21 -26.46 10.33
N HIS A 143 -49.17 -25.70 9.98
CA HIS A 143 -48.24 -26.06 8.89
C HIS A 143 -46.75 -25.79 9.18
N GLY A 144 -46.40 -25.38 10.40
CA GLY A 144 -45.03 -25.00 10.77
C GLY A 144 -44.62 -23.62 10.22
N PRO A 145 -43.36 -23.21 10.45
CA PRO A 145 -42.81 -21.93 10.00
C PRO A 145 -42.96 -21.73 8.49
N LEU A 146 -43.08 -20.47 8.05
CA LEU A 146 -43.08 -20.17 6.64
C LEU A 146 -41.69 -20.46 6.05
N SER A 147 -41.63 -21.41 5.11
CA SER A 147 -40.37 -21.87 4.51
C SER A 147 -40.18 -21.33 3.09
N ILE A 148 -38.98 -20.82 2.79
CA ILE A 148 -38.54 -20.37 1.48
C ILE A 148 -37.34 -21.23 1.05
N GLN A 149 -37.45 -21.95 -0.05
CA GLN A 149 -36.41 -22.85 -0.56
C GLN A 149 -35.68 -22.21 -1.74
N PHE A 150 -34.36 -22.31 -1.74
CA PHE A 150 -33.46 -21.86 -2.79
C PHE A 150 -32.78 -23.08 -3.42
N ILE A 151 -33.06 -23.36 -4.69
CA ILE A 151 -32.70 -24.62 -5.34
C ILE A 151 -31.84 -24.36 -6.58
N GLY A 152 -30.55 -24.70 -6.50
CA GLY A 152 -29.62 -24.60 -7.62
C GLY A 152 -30.03 -25.50 -8.80
N ARG A 153 -30.06 -24.92 -10.01
CA ARG A 153 -30.25 -25.67 -11.28
C ARG A 153 -28.97 -25.73 -12.08
N ARG A 154 -28.18 -24.65 -12.06
CA ARG A 154 -26.86 -24.55 -12.66
C ARG A 154 -26.04 -23.57 -11.83
N GLY A 155 -24.94 -24.04 -11.23
CA GLY A 155 -24.28 -23.31 -10.14
C GLY A 155 -25.11 -23.34 -8.86
N ASP A 156 -24.74 -22.51 -7.89
CA ASP A 156 -25.38 -22.48 -6.57
C ASP A 156 -26.53 -21.45 -6.52
N ALA A 157 -27.59 -21.70 -5.75
CA ALA A 157 -28.56 -20.66 -5.41
C ALA A 157 -27.92 -19.64 -4.46
N LYS A 158 -28.53 -18.46 -4.27
CA LYS A 158 -28.00 -17.46 -3.34
C LYS A 158 -29.06 -16.52 -2.75
N LEU A 159 -28.68 -15.81 -1.69
CA LEU A 159 -29.47 -14.78 -1.02
C LEU A 159 -28.56 -13.61 -0.59
N ASN A 160 -29.07 -12.37 -0.62
CA ASN A 160 -28.42 -11.21 -0.01
C ASN A 160 -29.31 -10.57 1.07
N THR A 161 -30.59 -10.30 0.76
CA THR A 161 -31.53 -9.70 1.71
C THR A 161 -32.90 -10.33 1.63
N PHE A 162 -33.65 -10.32 2.73
CA PHE A 162 -35.02 -10.82 2.82
C PHE A 162 -35.87 -9.92 3.73
N GLU A 163 -37.09 -9.63 3.30
CA GLU A 163 -38.06 -8.85 4.08
C GLU A 163 -39.48 -9.43 3.97
N ILE A 164 -40.27 -9.33 5.05
CA ILE A 164 -41.69 -9.72 5.07
C ILE A 164 -42.55 -8.62 5.72
N TRP A 165 -43.69 -8.31 5.10
CA TRP A 165 -44.70 -7.39 5.62
C TRP A 165 -46.03 -8.12 5.83
N ASN A 166 -46.80 -7.70 6.83
CA ASN A 166 -48.18 -8.14 6.98
C ASN A 166 -49.13 -7.36 6.05
N ALA A 167 -50.39 -7.80 5.99
CA ALA A 167 -51.44 -7.14 5.20
C ALA A 167 -51.71 -5.66 5.54
N ALA A 168 -51.26 -5.18 6.71
CA ALA A 168 -51.36 -3.78 7.12
C ALA A 168 -50.13 -2.95 6.70
N GLY A 169 -49.14 -3.56 6.03
CA GLY A 169 -47.90 -2.92 5.58
C GLY A 169 -46.83 -2.76 6.67
N ALA A 170 -47.02 -3.36 7.84
CA ALA A 170 -45.98 -3.37 8.88
C ALA A 170 -44.91 -4.42 8.54
N SER A 171 -43.63 -4.01 8.54
CA SER A 171 -42.50 -4.92 8.38
C SER A 171 -42.39 -5.79 9.62
N LEU A 172 -42.37 -7.11 9.42
CA LEU A 172 -42.29 -8.11 10.48
C LEU A 172 -40.91 -8.76 10.59
N VAL A 173 -40.18 -8.80 9.47
CA VAL A 173 -38.79 -9.27 9.37
C VAL A 173 -38.12 -8.41 8.33
N SER A 174 -36.95 -7.88 8.67
CA SER A 174 -36.00 -7.33 7.71
C SER A 174 -34.63 -7.91 8.05
N MET A 175 -34.00 -8.56 7.08
CA MET A 175 -32.68 -9.16 7.25
C MET A 175 -31.80 -8.95 6.01
N LYS A 176 -30.52 -8.73 6.24
CA LYS A 176 -29.42 -8.93 5.27
C LYS A 176 -28.60 -10.14 5.71
N VAL A 177 -27.87 -10.74 4.78
CA VAL A 177 -27.00 -11.89 5.13
C VAL A 177 -25.95 -11.52 6.18
N ALA A 178 -25.49 -10.27 6.21
CA ALA A 178 -24.62 -9.77 7.27
C ALA A 178 -25.22 -9.92 8.69
N ASP A 179 -26.56 -10.02 8.78
CA ASP A 179 -27.28 -10.23 10.05
C ASP A 179 -27.40 -11.71 10.41
N LEU A 180 -27.05 -12.63 9.51
CA LEU A 180 -27.00 -14.05 9.82
C LEU A 180 -25.87 -14.29 10.81
N ILE A 181 -26.29 -14.58 12.03
CA ILE A 181 -25.42 -15.07 13.07
C ILE A 181 -25.42 -16.57 12.89
N SER A 182 -24.23 -17.18 12.75
CA SER A 182 -24.10 -18.63 12.90
C SER A 182 -24.95 -19.08 14.11
N GLY A 183 -25.82 -20.07 13.97
CA GLY A 183 -26.93 -20.37 14.88
C GLY A 183 -26.60 -20.68 16.35
N ASP A 184 -25.40 -20.36 16.84
CA ASP A 184 -25.02 -20.37 18.26
C ASP A 184 -23.88 -19.37 18.56
N ASP A 185 -24.08 -18.05 18.56
CA ASP A 185 -23.21 -17.18 19.39
C ASP A 185 -23.90 -15.96 19.99
N ALA A 186 -25.12 -16.15 20.46
CA ALA A 186 -25.67 -15.21 21.45
C ALA A 186 -24.65 -14.98 22.59
N ALA A 187 -23.86 -16.00 22.95
CA ALA A 187 -22.77 -15.90 23.92
C ALA A 187 -21.68 -14.89 23.52
N ALA A 188 -21.22 -14.86 22.26
CA ALA A 188 -20.23 -13.88 21.80
C ALA A 188 -20.71 -12.42 21.84
N LEU A 189 -22.03 -12.18 21.84
CA LEU A 189 -22.62 -10.85 21.98
C LEU A 189 -22.83 -10.44 23.44
N VAL A 190 -22.81 -11.38 24.39
CA VAL A 190 -23.01 -11.09 25.81
C VAL A 190 -21.77 -10.38 26.35
N PRO A 191 -21.89 -9.11 26.78
CA PRO A 191 -20.76 -8.42 27.39
C PRO A 191 -20.42 -9.04 28.76
N PRO A 192 -19.13 -9.10 29.12
CA PRO A 192 -18.73 -9.56 30.45
C PRO A 192 -19.21 -8.58 31.53
N VAL A 193 -19.62 -9.11 32.69
CA VAL A 193 -19.96 -8.31 33.87
C VAL A 193 -18.68 -8.01 34.66
N VAL A 194 -18.17 -6.79 34.52
CA VAL A 194 -16.96 -6.34 35.24
C VAL A 194 -17.36 -5.31 36.30
N ALA A 195 -17.31 -5.72 37.57
CA ALA A 195 -17.66 -4.87 38.72
C ALA A 195 -16.53 -3.89 39.12
N ASP A 196 -15.31 -4.11 38.64
CA ASP A 196 -14.16 -3.27 38.94
C ASP A 196 -14.32 -1.84 38.38
N PRO A 197 -13.70 -0.83 39.02
CA PRO A 197 -13.70 0.54 38.52
C PRO A 197 -13.21 0.65 37.07
N VAL A 198 -13.80 1.54 36.29
CA VAL A 198 -13.40 1.78 34.89
C VAL A 198 -12.04 2.46 34.84
N LEU A 199 -10.97 1.70 34.66
CA LEU A 199 -9.59 2.19 34.66
C LEU A 199 -9.19 2.75 33.29
N TRP A 200 -9.75 2.25 32.19
CA TRP A 200 -9.30 2.65 30.85
C TRP A 200 -9.53 4.13 30.53
N LYS A 201 -10.45 4.79 31.24
CA LYS A 201 -10.72 6.24 31.13
C LYS A 201 -9.84 7.10 32.06
N ASP A 202 -9.13 6.50 33.01
CA ASP A 202 -8.25 7.21 33.93
C ASP A 202 -6.86 7.40 33.31
N ALA A 203 -6.59 8.62 32.83
CA ALA A 203 -5.33 8.99 32.18
C ALA A 203 -4.09 8.93 33.12
N THR A 204 -4.29 8.74 34.43
CA THR A 204 -3.19 8.56 35.40
C THR A 204 -2.70 7.11 35.49
N GLN A 205 -3.46 6.15 34.97
CA GLN A 205 -3.08 4.74 34.97
C GLN A 205 -2.08 4.41 33.84
N PRO A 206 -1.19 3.42 34.02
CA PRO A 206 -0.34 2.92 32.94
C PRO A 206 -1.16 2.45 31.73
N THR A 207 -0.66 2.72 30.52
CA THR A 207 -1.33 2.36 29.26
C THR A 207 -1.71 0.87 29.20
N GLU A 208 -0.82 -0.02 29.65
CA GLU A 208 -1.06 -1.47 29.63
C GLU A 208 -2.23 -1.88 30.53
N VAL A 209 -2.40 -1.20 31.67
CA VAL A 209 -3.53 -1.44 32.59
C VAL A 209 -4.83 -0.97 31.94
N ARG A 210 -4.82 0.22 31.34
CA ARG A 210 -5.98 0.81 30.67
C ARG A 210 -6.43 -0.03 29.48
N VAL A 211 -5.50 -0.49 28.65
CA VAL A 211 -5.79 -1.36 27.51
C VAL A 211 -6.44 -2.67 27.96
N LYS A 212 -5.88 -3.34 28.97
CA LYS A 212 -6.43 -4.60 29.50
C LYS A 212 -7.82 -4.42 30.09
N ASP A 213 -8.05 -3.32 30.81
CA ASP A 213 -9.37 -2.98 31.35
C ASP A 213 -10.40 -2.71 30.24
N LEU A 214 -10.01 -2.06 29.14
CA LEU A 214 -10.90 -1.87 28.00
C LEU A 214 -11.25 -3.22 27.33
N VAL A 215 -10.26 -4.06 27.08
CA VAL A 215 -10.44 -5.38 26.45
C VAL A 215 -11.30 -6.32 27.33
N SER A 216 -11.07 -6.34 28.64
CA SER A 216 -11.83 -7.20 29.56
C SER A 216 -13.32 -6.84 29.65
N ARG A 217 -13.70 -5.65 29.19
CA ARG A 217 -15.09 -5.15 29.18
C ARG A 217 -15.80 -5.38 27.85
N MET A 218 -15.13 -5.92 26.82
CA MET A 218 -15.68 -6.20 25.50
C MET A 218 -16.25 -7.63 25.43
N SER A 219 -17.38 -7.81 24.76
CA SER A 219 -17.84 -9.13 24.32
C SER A 219 -16.93 -9.66 23.21
N LEU A 220 -16.97 -10.97 22.95
CA LEU A 220 -16.13 -11.59 21.92
C LEU A 220 -16.38 -10.97 20.52
N ALA A 221 -17.63 -10.66 20.20
CA ALA A 221 -18.00 -10.01 18.93
C ALA A 221 -17.43 -8.59 18.82
N GLU A 222 -17.50 -7.80 19.88
CA GLU A 222 -16.93 -6.45 19.90
C GLU A 222 -15.41 -6.50 19.80
N LYS A 223 -14.75 -7.46 20.46
CA LYS A 223 -13.31 -7.67 20.34
C LYS A 223 -12.91 -7.93 18.89
N ALA A 224 -13.58 -8.87 18.23
CA ALA A 224 -13.33 -9.17 16.81
C ALA A 224 -13.55 -7.96 15.90
N ALA A 225 -14.62 -7.19 16.12
CA ALA A 225 -14.92 -5.98 15.34
C ALA A 225 -13.88 -4.86 15.55
N GLN A 226 -13.27 -4.75 16.74
CA GLN A 226 -12.18 -3.80 16.99
C GLN A 226 -10.85 -4.19 16.31
N MET A 227 -10.74 -5.42 15.78
CA MET A 227 -9.55 -5.88 15.05
C MET A 227 -9.68 -5.67 13.52
N HIS A 228 -10.67 -4.89 13.07
CA HIS A 228 -10.81 -4.47 11.67
C HIS A 228 -10.28 -3.06 11.49
N ASN A 229 -9.80 -2.75 10.28
CA ASN A 229 -9.38 -1.38 9.98
C ASN A 229 -10.55 -0.39 10.15
N THR A 230 -11.79 -0.82 9.91
CA THR A 230 -13.00 -0.02 10.19
C THR A 230 -13.60 -0.45 11.52
N ALA A 231 -12.92 -0.10 12.62
CA ALA A 231 -13.36 -0.47 13.96
C ALA A 231 -14.60 0.35 14.36
N PRO A 232 -15.75 -0.30 14.61
CA PRO A 232 -16.99 0.41 14.91
C PRO A 232 -16.94 1.07 16.29
N ALA A 233 -17.82 2.04 16.52
CA ALA A 233 -18.05 2.55 17.87
C ALA A 233 -18.62 1.45 18.77
N ILE A 234 -18.35 1.52 20.08
CA ILE A 234 -19.02 0.71 21.10
C ILE A 234 -19.76 1.65 22.06
N PRO A 235 -21.03 2.00 21.77
CA PRO A 235 -21.78 3.00 22.53
C PRO A 235 -21.88 2.70 24.02
N ARG A 236 -22.07 1.42 24.40
CA ARG A 236 -22.18 1.04 25.82
C ARG A 236 -20.91 1.30 26.64
N LEU A 237 -19.74 1.32 25.99
CA LEU A 237 -18.46 1.68 26.61
C LEU A 237 -18.16 3.18 26.45
N GLY A 238 -18.84 3.84 25.50
CA GLY A 238 -18.49 5.19 25.05
C GLY A 238 -17.17 5.20 24.28
N LEU A 239 -16.88 4.12 23.53
CA LEU A 239 -15.71 4.03 22.66
C LEU A 239 -16.10 4.56 21.27
N PRO A 240 -15.46 5.65 20.78
CA PRO A 240 -15.69 6.14 19.42
C PRO A 240 -15.22 5.15 18.35
N GLY A 241 -15.84 5.22 17.18
CA GLY A 241 -15.42 4.50 15.99
C GLY A 241 -14.08 5.04 15.48
N TYR A 242 -13.26 4.17 14.90
CA TYR A 242 -11.94 4.57 14.41
C TYR A 242 -11.58 3.82 13.13
N ASN A 243 -11.11 4.55 12.12
CA ASN A 243 -10.55 3.93 10.93
C ASN A 243 -9.03 3.96 10.93
N TYR A 244 -8.42 2.78 10.91
CA TYR A 244 -6.98 2.60 10.85
C TYR A 244 -6.40 2.83 9.45
N TRP A 245 -7.24 2.89 8.41
CA TRP A 245 -6.77 3.04 7.04
C TRP A 245 -6.59 4.53 6.68
N ASN A 246 -5.34 4.98 6.82
CA ASN A 246 -4.90 6.30 6.37
C ASN A 246 -3.59 6.17 5.59
N GLU A 247 -3.33 7.11 4.69
CA GLU A 247 -2.17 7.07 3.79
C GLU A 247 -1.47 8.43 3.84
N CYS A 248 -0.14 8.44 3.85
CA CYS A 248 0.60 9.70 3.86
C CYS A 248 1.95 9.63 3.13
N LEU A 249 1.99 8.86 2.03
CA LEU A 249 3.22 8.47 1.34
C LEU A 249 4.15 9.66 1.02
N HIS A 250 3.57 10.80 0.63
CA HIS A 250 4.30 12.03 0.34
C HIS A 250 3.42 13.28 0.58
N GLY A 251 2.67 13.27 1.68
CA GLY A 251 1.59 14.23 2.00
C GLY A 251 0.37 13.48 2.51
N VAL A 252 -0.49 14.09 3.34
CA VAL A 252 -1.70 13.40 3.83
C VAL A 252 -2.64 13.10 2.64
N ALA A 253 -2.82 11.82 2.34
CA ALA A 253 -3.46 11.38 1.11
C ALA A 253 -4.95 11.13 1.27
N ARG A 254 -5.71 11.36 0.19
CA ARG A 254 -7.16 11.09 0.09
C ARG A 254 -8.02 11.77 1.17
N SER A 255 -7.50 12.81 1.83
CA SER A 255 -8.14 13.58 2.90
C SER A 255 -8.27 15.07 2.51
N GLY A 256 -8.60 15.31 1.23
CA GLY A 256 -8.77 16.65 0.66
C GLY A 256 -7.46 17.41 0.43
N VAL A 257 -7.48 18.72 0.68
CA VAL A 257 -6.35 19.63 0.44
C VAL A 257 -5.19 19.33 1.40
N ALA A 258 -3.99 19.13 0.88
CA ALA A 258 -2.79 18.89 1.69
C ALA A 258 -1.54 19.38 0.96
N THR A 259 -0.45 19.59 1.71
CA THR A 259 0.86 19.78 1.08
C THR A 259 1.28 18.47 0.42
N VAL A 260 1.57 18.52 -0.88
CA VAL A 260 2.01 17.35 -1.66
C VAL A 260 3.48 17.50 -2.03
N PHE A 261 4.32 16.69 -1.39
CA PHE A 261 5.77 16.60 -1.63
C PHE A 261 6.07 15.76 -2.88
N PRO A 262 7.33 15.73 -3.38
CA PRO A 262 7.72 14.77 -4.39
C PRO A 262 7.38 13.34 -3.96
N GLN A 263 7.06 12.48 -4.92
CA GLN A 263 6.81 11.06 -4.65
C GLN A 263 8.04 10.42 -3.97
N ALA A 264 7.84 9.34 -3.21
CA ALA A 264 8.86 8.71 -2.36
C ALA A 264 10.21 8.46 -3.06
N ILE A 265 10.20 8.00 -4.31
CA ILE A 265 11.43 7.82 -5.09
C ILE A 265 12.17 9.13 -5.36
N GLY A 266 11.44 10.23 -5.59
CA GLY A 266 11.99 11.57 -5.73
C GLY A 266 12.53 12.11 -4.41
N MET A 267 11.84 11.86 -3.29
CA MET A 267 12.37 12.20 -1.96
C MET A 267 13.64 11.42 -1.62
N SER A 268 13.75 10.15 -2.05
CA SER A 268 15.00 9.40 -1.91
C SER A 268 16.13 9.99 -2.76
N ALA A 269 15.81 10.56 -3.92
CA ALA A 269 16.79 11.23 -4.79
C ALA A 269 17.40 12.51 -4.19
N MET A 270 16.85 13.03 -3.09
CA MET A 270 17.46 14.15 -2.34
C MET A 270 18.72 13.73 -1.59
N TRP A 271 18.79 12.47 -1.13
CA TRP A 271 19.84 11.94 -0.25
C TRP A 271 20.05 12.80 1.02
N ASP A 272 18.96 13.38 1.53
CA ASP A 272 18.92 14.28 2.69
C ASP A 272 17.93 13.73 3.73
N THR A 273 18.42 12.94 4.68
CA THR A 273 17.58 12.35 5.74
C THR A 273 17.06 13.39 6.73
N PRO A 274 17.82 14.45 7.13
CA PRO A 274 17.23 15.57 7.86
C PRO A 274 16.03 16.21 7.15
N LEU A 275 16.14 16.50 5.86
CA LEU A 275 15.03 17.10 5.10
C LEU A 275 13.81 16.16 5.06
N LEU A 276 14.03 14.85 4.86
CA LEU A 276 12.93 13.88 4.90
C LEU A 276 12.26 13.79 6.28
N HIS A 277 13.03 13.93 7.36
CA HIS A 277 12.48 14.00 8.71
C HIS A 277 11.55 15.21 8.87
N ASP A 278 11.97 16.38 8.41
CA ASP A 278 11.17 17.61 8.46
C ASP A 278 9.88 17.49 7.61
N ILE A 279 9.97 16.82 6.45
CA ILE A 279 8.81 16.50 5.61
C ILE A 279 7.83 15.60 6.38
N ALA A 280 8.32 14.52 6.98
CA ALA A 280 7.46 13.58 7.70
C ALA A 280 6.80 14.21 8.94
N HIS A 281 7.52 15.08 9.66
CA HIS A 281 6.96 15.84 10.77
C HIS A 281 5.89 16.85 10.29
N THR A 282 6.12 17.52 9.16
CA THR A 282 5.11 18.39 8.53
C THR A 282 3.84 17.61 8.18
N ILE A 283 3.99 16.40 7.64
CA ILE A 283 2.87 15.48 7.37
C ILE A 283 2.13 15.11 8.66
N ALA A 284 2.83 14.89 9.78
CA ALA A 284 2.24 14.60 11.08
C ALA A 284 1.37 15.76 11.60
N ILE A 285 1.85 17.00 11.44
CA ILE A 285 1.12 18.22 11.81
C ILE A 285 -0.17 18.32 10.99
N GLU A 286 -0.11 18.16 9.66
CA GLU A 286 -1.31 18.20 8.82
C GLU A 286 -2.28 17.07 9.13
N ALA A 287 -1.77 15.87 9.44
CA ALA A 287 -2.57 14.74 9.86
C ALA A 287 -3.33 15.04 11.16
N ARG A 288 -2.66 15.61 12.16
CA ARG A 288 -3.28 16.05 13.41
C ARG A 288 -4.31 17.15 13.19
N ALA A 289 -3.97 18.17 12.41
CA ALA A 289 -4.88 19.26 12.06
C ALA A 289 -6.21 18.72 11.47
N LYS A 290 -6.12 17.79 10.52
CA LYS A 290 -7.29 17.14 9.88
C LYS A 290 -8.05 16.23 10.84
N HIS A 291 -7.34 15.36 11.57
CA HIS A 291 -7.96 14.44 12.50
C HIS A 291 -8.71 15.16 13.61
N ASN A 292 -8.07 16.16 14.24
CA ASN A 292 -8.65 16.91 15.35
C ASN A 292 -9.95 17.62 14.93
N GLU A 293 -9.96 18.25 13.74
CA GLU A 293 -11.17 18.91 13.22
C GLU A 293 -12.29 17.91 12.90
N TYR A 294 -11.94 16.75 12.31
CA TYR A 294 -12.91 15.70 12.04
C TYR A 294 -13.49 15.15 13.34
N ALA A 295 -12.65 14.73 14.29
CA ALA A 295 -13.07 14.16 15.57
C ALA A 295 -13.95 15.13 16.37
N ARG A 296 -13.60 16.43 16.40
CA ARG A 296 -14.37 17.49 17.05
C ARG A 296 -15.80 17.60 16.51
N THR A 297 -15.99 17.38 15.22
CA THR A 297 -17.29 17.50 14.54
C THR A 297 -18.07 16.18 14.48
N HIS A 298 -17.46 15.06 14.87
CA HIS A 298 -18.02 13.70 14.74
C HIS A 298 -17.91 12.89 16.05
N ASN A 299 -18.11 13.53 17.20
CA ASN A 299 -18.18 12.84 18.51
C ASN A 299 -16.94 11.98 18.86
N GLY A 300 -15.76 12.41 18.41
CA GLY A 300 -14.50 11.68 18.62
C GLY A 300 -14.23 10.55 17.62
N ASP A 301 -15.13 10.33 16.64
CA ASP A 301 -14.95 9.30 15.61
C ASP A 301 -13.88 9.70 14.59
N SER A 302 -13.37 8.70 13.86
CA SER A 302 -12.56 8.88 12.67
C SER A 302 -13.11 8.03 11.52
N ALA A 303 -13.43 8.68 10.39
CA ALA A 303 -13.68 7.98 9.14
C ALA A 303 -12.37 7.54 8.47
N LYS A 304 -12.50 6.72 7.42
CA LYS A 304 -11.41 6.36 6.51
C LYS A 304 -10.68 7.63 6.03
N TYR A 305 -9.35 7.63 6.08
CA TYR A 305 -8.49 8.79 5.75
C TYR A 305 -8.55 9.99 6.73
N TYR A 306 -9.21 9.85 7.88
CA TYR A 306 -9.26 10.87 8.94
C TYR A 306 -8.76 10.35 10.31
N GLY A 307 -8.07 9.21 10.33
CA GLY A 307 -7.37 8.67 11.49
C GLY A 307 -5.93 9.17 11.58
N LEU A 308 -5.16 8.54 12.47
CA LEU A 308 -3.76 8.89 12.79
C LEU A 308 -2.80 7.70 12.72
N THR A 309 -3.24 6.63 12.07
CA THR A 309 -2.44 5.45 11.75
C THR A 309 -2.25 5.42 10.24
N PHE A 310 -1.02 5.62 9.79
CA PHE A 310 -0.70 5.80 8.39
C PHE A 310 0.05 4.59 7.85
N TRP A 311 -0.44 4.02 6.76
CA TRP A 311 0.19 2.89 6.08
C TRP A 311 1.36 3.37 5.22
N THR A 312 2.37 3.94 5.86
CA THR A 312 3.52 4.61 5.25
C THR A 312 4.70 4.58 6.25
N PRO A 313 5.95 4.33 5.83
CA PRO A 313 6.44 4.29 4.45
C PRO A 313 6.37 2.92 3.76
N ASN A 314 6.24 2.94 2.42
CA ASN A 314 6.57 1.80 1.57
C ASN A 314 8.11 1.75 1.42
N MET A 315 8.71 0.73 2.02
CA MET A 315 10.16 0.56 2.10
C MET A 315 10.65 -0.69 1.38
N ASN A 316 9.82 -1.27 0.51
CA ASN A 316 10.26 -2.39 -0.31
C ASN A 316 11.44 -1.98 -1.23
N ILE A 317 12.32 -2.93 -1.52
CA ILE A 317 13.44 -2.71 -2.44
C ILE A 317 12.93 -2.70 -3.87
N PHE A 318 13.20 -1.62 -4.60
CA PHE A 318 12.87 -1.50 -6.02
C PHE A 318 13.82 -2.34 -6.88
N ARG A 319 13.74 -3.66 -6.74
CA ARG A 319 14.65 -4.65 -7.36
C ARG A 319 14.55 -4.68 -8.89
N ASP A 320 13.38 -4.35 -9.42
CA ASP A 320 13.05 -4.49 -10.83
C ASP A 320 12.26 -3.26 -11.31
N PRO A 321 12.80 -2.47 -12.25
CA PRO A 321 12.18 -1.22 -12.70
C PRO A 321 10.92 -1.42 -13.55
N ARG A 322 10.47 -2.67 -13.73
CA ARG A 322 9.15 -2.99 -14.28
C ARG A 322 8.01 -2.84 -13.28
N TRP A 323 8.33 -2.90 -11.98
CA TRP A 323 7.30 -2.87 -10.95
C TRP A 323 6.58 -1.51 -10.87
N GLY A 324 5.26 -1.52 -11.04
CA GLY A 324 4.41 -0.32 -11.11
C GLY A 324 4.42 0.55 -9.86
N ARG A 325 4.68 -0.06 -8.70
CA ARG A 325 4.73 0.62 -7.40
C ARG A 325 6.13 1.02 -6.98
N GLY A 326 7.14 0.85 -7.84
CA GLY A 326 8.50 1.29 -7.54
C GLY A 326 8.63 2.78 -7.21
N GLN A 327 7.73 3.60 -7.77
CA GLN A 327 7.59 5.02 -7.44
C GLN A 327 7.38 5.27 -5.93
N GLU A 328 6.72 4.34 -5.24
CA GLU A 328 6.36 4.44 -3.83
C GLU A 328 7.54 4.12 -2.89
N THR A 329 8.67 3.68 -3.43
CA THR A 329 9.81 3.18 -2.65
C THR A 329 10.91 4.21 -2.50
N TYR A 330 11.86 3.94 -1.61
CA TYR A 330 13.09 4.71 -1.48
C TYR A 330 14.24 4.17 -2.36
N GLY A 331 13.95 3.32 -3.34
CA GLY A 331 14.91 2.86 -4.34
C GLY A 331 15.42 1.43 -4.13
N GLU A 332 16.57 1.13 -4.70
CA GLU A 332 17.07 -0.25 -4.85
C GLU A 332 18.07 -0.70 -3.78
N ASP A 333 18.52 0.21 -2.91
CA ASP A 333 19.59 -0.05 -1.94
C ASP A 333 19.05 -0.20 -0.51
N PRO A 334 19.32 -1.33 0.18
CA PRO A 334 18.82 -1.53 1.54
C PRO A 334 19.32 -0.53 2.57
N PHE A 335 20.54 0.01 2.42
CA PHE A 335 21.09 0.97 3.38
C PHE A 335 20.45 2.35 3.20
N LEU A 336 20.37 2.85 1.96
CA LEU A 336 19.66 4.09 1.64
C LEU A 336 18.20 4.00 2.11
N THR A 337 17.49 2.95 1.71
CA THR A 337 16.09 2.72 2.13
C THR A 337 15.94 2.67 3.65
N ALA A 338 16.85 2.02 4.38
CA ALA A 338 16.83 1.99 5.83
C ALA A 338 16.99 3.39 6.45
N ARG A 339 17.97 4.19 5.98
CA ARG A 339 18.21 5.54 6.53
C ARG A 339 17.07 6.49 6.23
N THR A 340 16.58 6.47 5.00
CA THR A 340 15.44 7.27 4.53
C THR A 340 14.17 6.93 5.29
N ALA A 341 13.86 5.64 5.45
CA ALA A 341 12.67 5.24 6.18
C ALA A 341 12.75 5.50 7.69
N VAL A 342 13.91 5.31 8.34
CA VAL A 342 14.07 5.68 9.76
C VAL A 342 13.79 7.16 9.96
N ALA A 343 14.32 8.03 9.08
CA ALA A 343 14.07 9.48 9.15
C ALA A 343 12.58 9.81 8.99
N PHE A 344 11.89 9.17 8.04
CA PHE A 344 10.46 9.35 7.86
C PHE A 344 9.66 8.88 9.09
N ILE A 345 9.97 7.68 9.60
CA ILE A 345 9.26 7.09 10.75
C ILE A 345 9.41 7.97 11.99
N THR A 346 10.62 8.40 12.31
CA THR A 346 10.84 9.23 13.51
C THR A 346 10.26 10.63 13.35
N GLY A 347 10.30 11.20 12.14
CA GLY A 347 9.66 12.49 11.87
C GLY A 347 8.14 12.44 12.02
N LEU A 348 7.49 11.39 11.49
CA LEU A 348 6.04 11.23 11.58
C LEU A 348 5.56 10.93 13.01
N GLN A 349 6.30 10.09 13.75
CA GLN A 349 5.90 9.66 15.09
C GLN A 349 6.19 10.69 16.18
N GLY A 350 7.07 11.65 15.92
CA GLY A 350 7.53 12.62 16.91
C GLY A 350 8.41 11.98 17.99
N ASN A 351 8.77 12.77 18.98
CA ASN A 351 9.70 12.39 20.05
C ASN A 351 9.10 12.49 21.47
N ASP A 352 7.79 12.70 21.59
CA ASP A 352 7.12 12.75 22.89
C ASP A 352 7.22 11.36 23.58
N PRO A 353 7.60 11.32 24.87
CA PRO A 353 7.83 10.05 25.57
C PRO A 353 6.55 9.28 25.89
N LYS A 354 5.38 9.95 25.92
CA LYS A 354 4.09 9.36 26.25
C LYS A 354 3.24 9.14 25.00
N TYR A 355 3.16 10.14 24.12
CA TYR A 355 2.29 10.13 22.95
C TYR A 355 3.07 10.01 21.64
N ILE A 356 2.45 9.38 20.65
CA ILE A 356 2.89 9.39 19.25
C ILE A 356 2.10 10.48 18.54
N GLU A 357 2.79 11.32 17.77
CA GLU A 357 2.16 12.36 16.98
C GLU A 357 1.29 11.76 15.87
N ALA A 358 1.87 11.04 14.91
CA ALA A 358 1.15 10.21 13.95
C ALA A 358 1.85 8.86 13.78
N MET A 359 1.11 7.76 13.70
CA MET A 359 1.72 6.43 13.74
C MET A 359 2.12 5.96 12.34
N ALA A 360 3.42 5.70 12.16
CA ALA A 360 3.97 5.13 10.93
C ALA A 360 3.71 3.61 10.81
N CYS A 361 3.80 3.12 9.59
CA CYS A 361 3.68 1.71 9.24
C CYS A 361 4.72 1.30 8.18
N ALA A 362 5.67 0.45 8.55
CA ALA A 362 6.61 -0.11 7.60
C ALA A 362 5.92 -1.16 6.73
N LYS A 363 5.87 -0.93 5.40
CA LYS A 363 5.22 -1.83 4.45
C LYS A 363 6.06 -2.12 3.19
N HIS A 364 5.85 -3.24 2.50
CA HIS A 364 5.01 -4.39 2.82
C HIS A 364 5.91 -5.56 3.24
N PHE A 365 5.70 -6.07 4.45
CA PHE A 365 6.56 -7.04 5.12
C PHE A 365 6.14 -8.47 4.77
N ALA A 366 6.91 -9.24 4.02
CA ALA A 366 8.18 -8.88 3.37
C ALA A 366 8.23 -9.41 1.94
N VAL A 367 9.28 -8.99 1.22
CA VAL A 367 9.60 -9.52 -0.12
C VAL A 367 8.49 -9.24 -1.14
N HIS A 368 7.85 -8.07 -1.03
CA HIS A 368 6.83 -7.62 -1.97
C HIS A 368 7.43 -6.58 -2.94
N SER A 369 7.71 -6.97 -4.18
CA SER A 369 8.32 -6.07 -5.18
C SER A 369 7.91 -6.45 -6.60
N GLY A 370 6.61 -6.65 -6.80
CA GLY A 370 5.99 -7.09 -8.05
C GLY A 370 6.29 -8.55 -8.44
N PRO A 371 5.57 -9.12 -9.43
CA PRO A 371 4.56 -8.47 -10.26
C PRO A 371 3.24 -8.22 -9.53
N GLU A 372 2.59 -7.10 -9.82
CA GLU A 372 1.28 -6.71 -9.26
C GLU A 372 0.18 -7.69 -9.66
N SER A 373 0.16 -8.12 -10.93
CA SER A 373 -0.90 -9.01 -11.45
C SER A 373 -0.99 -10.38 -10.75
N SER A 374 0.08 -10.82 -10.07
CA SER A 374 0.11 -12.09 -9.34
C SER A 374 0.14 -11.92 -7.83
N ARG A 375 0.06 -10.69 -7.30
CA ARG A 375 0.35 -10.37 -5.88
C ARG A 375 -0.42 -11.23 -4.86
N HIS A 376 -1.67 -11.58 -5.16
CA HIS A 376 -2.57 -12.35 -4.30
C HIS A 376 -2.31 -13.87 -4.29
N THR A 377 -1.49 -14.37 -5.22
CA THR A 377 -1.21 -15.82 -5.36
C THR A 377 0.28 -16.12 -5.39
N TYR A 378 1.12 -15.08 -5.48
CA TYR A 378 2.55 -15.23 -5.72
C TYR A 378 3.24 -15.85 -4.49
N ASP A 379 4.14 -16.79 -4.74
CA ASP A 379 5.02 -17.38 -3.72
C ASP A 379 6.47 -17.02 -4.02
N ALA A 380 7.05 -16.17 -3.19
CA ALA A 380 8.41 -15.69 -3.36
C ALA A 380 9.41 -16.72 -2.82
N GLU A 381 10.09 -17.40 -3.74
CA GLU A 381 11.27 -18.20 -3.45
C GLU A 381 12.53 -17.34 -3.60
N VAL A 382 13.19 -17.04 -2.48
CA VAL A 382 14.37 -16.15 -2.46
C VAL A 382 15.59 -16.92 -1.98
N PRO A 383 16.79 -16.74 -2.57
CA PRO A 383 18.00 -17.25 -1.95
C PRO A 383 18.16 -16.71 -0.53
N GLU A 384 18.52 -17.57 0.43
CA GLU A 384 18.55 -17.21 1.85
C GLU A 384 19.36 -15.94 2.14
N ARG A 385 20.48 -15.74 1.46
CA ARG A 385 21.27 -14.52 1.63
C ARG A 385 20.60 -13.29 1.05
N ASP A 386 19.94 -13.39 -0.11
CA ASP A 386 19.20 -12.25 -0.66
C ASP A 386 18.08 -11.83 0.30
N PHE A 387 17.40 -12.80 0.90
CA PHE A 387 16.39 -12.58 1.94
C PHE A 387 16.95 -11.75 3.10
N TYR A 388 18.01 -12.21 3.77
CA TYR A 388 18.59 -11.51 4.91
C TYR A 388 19.38 -10.23 4.54
N GLU A 389 20.11 -10.21 3.43
CA GLU A 389 21.03 -9.13 3.08
C GLU A 389 20.41 -8.04 2.19
N THR A 390 19.21 -8.27 1.63
CA THR A 390 18.53 -7.30 0.76
C THR A 390 17.12 -6.97 1.24
N TYR A 391 16.29 -7.98 1.49
CA TYR A 391 14.85 -7.76 1.73
C TYR A 391 14.48 -7.44 3.18
N LEU A 392 15.34 -7.73 4.16
CA LEU A 392 15.06 -7.51 5.58
C LEU A 392 15.76 -6.32 6.26
N PRO A 393 16.96 -5.84 5.86
CA PRO A 393 17.72 -4.88 6.67
C PRO A 393 16.98 -3.56 6.97
N HIS A 394 16.20 -3.06 6.02
CA HIS A 394 15.43 -1.83 6.18
C HIS A 394 14.24 -1.99 7.14
N PHE A 395 13.58 -3.14 7.16
CA PHE A 395 12.57 -3.46 8.18
C PHE A 395 13.18 -3.65 9.57
N GLU A 396 14.35 -4.29 9.68
CA GLU A 396 15.08 -4.39 10.95
C GLU A 396 15.42 -3.00 11.50
N ALA A 397 15.91 -2.09 10.65
CA ALA A 397 16.20 -0.71 11.04
C ALA A 397 14.92 0.06 11.45
N ALA A 398 13.81 -0.12 10.73
CA ALA A 398 12.51 0.48 11.06
C ALA A 398 12.07 0.11 12.49
N VAL A 399 12.28 -1.14 12.89
CA VAL A 399 11.90 -1.66 14.21
C VAL A 399 12.92 -1.24 15.28
N ARG A 400 14.20 -1.49 15.05
CA ARG A 400 15.24 -1.28 16.07
C ARG A 400 15.57 0.19 16.29
N GLU A 401 15.63 0.97 15.22
CA GLU A 401 16.08 2.36 15.26
C GLU A 401 14.89 3.32 15.12
N GLY A 402 14.03 3.10 14.12
CA GLY A 402 12.84 3.93 13.89
C GLY A 402 11.76 3.75 14.95
N LYS A 403 11.77 2.63 15.70
CA LYS A 403 10.73 2.26 16.67
C LYS A 403 9.32 2.37 16.05
N VAL A 404 9.18 1.88 14.81
CA VAL A 404 7.92 1.96 14.05
C VAL A 404 6.75 1.40 14.85
N GLY A 405 5.59 2.08 14.80
CA GLY A 405 4.39 1.72 15.55
C GLY A 405 3.57 0.62 14.91
N THR A 406 3.69 0.46 13.58
CA THR A 406 2.96 -0.54 12.80
C THR A 406 3.87 -1.22 11.78
N VAL A 407 3.58 -2.49 11.46
CA VAL A 407 4.15 -3.20 10.30
C VAL A 407 2.99 -3.79 9.50
N MET A 408 3.01 -3.65 8.18
CA MET A 408 1.99 -4.25 7.31
C MET A 408 2.50 -5.54 6.68
N GLY A 409 1.80 -6.66 6.87
CA GLY A 409 2.10 -7.92 6.20
C GLY A 409 1.70 -7.88 4.72
N ALA A 410 2.55 -8.41 3.83
CA ALA A 410 2.32 -8.38 2.37
C ALA A 410 1.27 -9.40 1.87
N TYR A 411 0.82 -9.24 0.62
CA TYR A 411 -0.07 -10.16 -0.08
C TYR A 411 0.55 -11.55 -0.37
N ASN A 412 1.81 -11.57 -0.77
CA ASN A 412 2.46 -12.78 -1.28
C ASN A 412 2.80 -13.78 -0.17
N SER A 413 3.00 -15.03 -0.57
CA SER A 413 3.71 -16.02 0.23
C SER A 413 5.23 -15.83 0.14
N VAL A 414 5.94 -16.27 1.17
CA VAL A 414 7.41 -16.37 1.20
C VAL A 414 7.75 -17.77 1.70
N TYR A 415 8.52 -18.53 0.91
CA TYR A 415 8.83 -19.94 1.20
C TYR A 415 7.58 -20.80 1.46
N GLY A 416 6.51 -20.59 0.69
CA GLY A 416 5.28 -21.35 0.82
C GLY A 416 4.35 -20.90 1.95
N GLU A 417 4.65 -19.81 2.66
CA GLU A 417 3.80 -19.31 3.75
C GLU A 417 3.33 -17.87 3.49
N PRO A 418 2.01 -17.57 3.48
CA PRO A 418 1.49 -16.21 3.31
C PRO A 418 2.10 -15.27 4.34
N ALA A 419 2.56 -14.09 3.92
CA ALA A 419 3.31 -13.20 4.80
C ALA A 419 2.51 -12.78 6.05
N THR A 420 1.19 -12.62 5.92
CA THR A 420 0.24 -12.31 7.00
C THR A 420 0.00 -13.45 7.99
N SER A 421 0.47 -14.67 7.70
CA SER A 421 0.35 -15.84 8.59
C SER A 421 1.67 -16.58 8.80
N SER A 422 2.80 -15.97 8.44
CA SER A 422 4.13 -16.56 8.55
C SER A 422 4.72 -16.39 9.95
N THR A 423 4.93 -17.50 10.66
CA THR A 423 5.62 -17.50 11.96
C THR A 423 7.06 -17.00 11.86
N LEU A 424 7.76 -17.33 10.76
CA LEU A 424 9.11 -16.84 10.50
C LEU A 424 9.14 -15.30 10.48
N LEU A 425 8.27 -14.68 9.68
CA LEU A 425 8.25 -13.24 9.52
C LEU A 425 7.72 -12.54 10.78
N LEU A 426 6.49 -12.83 11.19
CA LEU A 426 5.76 -12.01 12.17
C LEU A 426 6.13 -12.31 13.62
N SER A 427 6.54 -13.55 13.92
CA SER A 427 6.88 -13.98 15.27
C SER A 427 8.38 -14.04 15.50
N ASP A 428 9.10 -14.84 14.70
CA ASP A 428 10.51 -15.12 14.96
C ASP A 428 11.41 -13.93 14.64
N LEU A 429 11.30 -13.36 13.44
CA LEU A 429 12.08 -12.18 13.04
C LEU A 429 11.56 -10.93 13.74
N LEU A 430 10.31 -10.55 13.46
CA LEU A 430 9.78 -9.25 13.84
C LEU A 430 9.71 -9.05 15.37
N ARG A 431 9.14 -10.01 16.10
CA ARG A 431 8.94 -9.88 17.56
C ARG A 431 10.10 -10.43 18.37
N LYS A 432 10.51 -11.68 18.15
CA LYS A 432 11.55 -12.32 19.00
C LYS A 432 12.94 -11.77 18.71
N GLN A 433 13.33 -11.64 17.44
CA GLN A 433 14.69 -11.20 17.09
C GLN A 433 14.85 -9.68 17.11
N TRP A 434 13.92 -8.92 16.52
CA TRP A 434 14.02 -7.47 16.41
C TRP A 434 13.38 -6.70 17.56
N GLY A 435 12.49 -7.35 18.33
CA GLY A 435 11.88 -6.75 19.52
C GLY A 435 10.73 -5.80 19.21
N PHE A 436 10.00 -5.99 18.11
CA PHE A 436 8.86 -5.14 17.73
C PHE A 436 7.76 -5.13 18.81
N GLN A 437 7.37 -3.91 19.24
CA GLN A 437 6.38 -3.67 20.29
C GLN A 437 5.03 -3.15 19.76
N GLY A 438 4.95 -2.84 18.47
CA GLY A 438 3.73 -2.31 17.84
C GLY A 438 2.74 -3.41 17.45
N HIS A 439 1.81 -3.03 16.56
CA HIS A 439 0.83 -3.95 15.98
C HIS A 439 1.13 -4.24 14.51
N VAL A 440 0.72 -5.42 14.05
CA VAL A 440 0.81 -5.83 12.65
C VAL A 440 -0.58 -5.69 12.02
N VAL A 441 -0.65 -5.07 10.85
CA VAL A 441 -1.86 -5.03 10.01
C VAL A 441 -1.67 -5.90 8.77
N SER A 442 -2.70 -6.56 8.27
CA SER A 442 -2.66 -7.18 6.94
C SER A 442 -2.69 -6.12 5.84
N ASP A 443 -2.13 -6.40 4.67
CA ASP A 443 -2.59 -5.70 3.48
C ASP A 443 -4.07 -6.04 3.18
N CYS A 444 -4.71 -5.25 2.35
CA CYS A 444 -6.17 -5.29 2.16
C CYS A 444 -6.62 -6.51 1.35
N GLY A 445 -7.27 -7.48 2.00
CA GLY A 445 -7.60 -8.78 1.39
C GLY A 445 -6.53 -9.86 1.57
N ALA A 446 -5.39 -9.54 2.20
CA ALA A 446 -4.30 -10.51 2.36
C ALA A 446 -4.60 -11.63 3.38
N ILE A 447 -5.64 -11.49 4.20
CA ILE A 447 -6.15 -12.59 5.05
C ILE A 447 -7.09 -13.47 4.25
N TYR A 448 -7.96 -12.88 3.40
CA TYR A 448 -8.78 -13.62 2.44
C TYR A 448 -7.92 -14.50 1.54
N ASP A 449 -6.78 -13.97 1.07
CA ASP A 449 -5.84 -14.69 0.22
C ASP A 449 -5.36 -16.01 0.85
N ILE A 450 -5.27 -16.12 2.19
CA ILE A 450 -4.78 -17.32 2.87
C ILE A 450 -5.62 -18.56 2.49
N PHE A 451 -6.95 -18.44 2.45
CA PHE A 451 -7.84 -19.56 2.13
C PHE A 451 -8.31 -19.54 0.67
N ALA A 452 -8.58 -18.36 0.10
CA ALA A 452 -9.18 -18.26 -1.22
C ALA A 452 -8.16 -18.43 -2.36
N ASN A 453 -6.99 -17.79 -2.23
CA ASN A 453 -6.03 -17.64 -3.32
C ASN A 453 -4.78 -18.52 -3.11
N HIS A 454 -4.11 -18.41 -1.97
CA HIS A 454 -2.99 -19.28 -1.56
C HIS A 454 -3.43 -20.68 -1.11
N LYS A 455 -4.72 -20.85 -0.78
CA LYS A 455 -5.36 -22.14 -0.44
C LYS A 455 -4.61 -22.94 0.64
N LYS A 456 -4.10 -22.23 1.66
CA LYS A 456 -3.34 -22.84 2.77
C LYS A 456 -4.21 -23.52 3.81
N VAL A 457 -5.47 -23.12 3.88
CA VAL A 457 -6.49 -23.61 4.80
C VAL A 457 -7.83 -23.65 4.07
N ALA A 458 -8.81 -24.38 4.61
CA ALA A 458 -10.05 -24.63 3.90
C ALA A 458 -11.09 -23.53 4.10
N THR A 459 -11.04 -22.80 5.22
CA THR A 459 -12.10 -21.84 5.60
C THR A 459 -11.56 -20.51 6.09
N ALA A 460 -12.44 -19.50 6.09
CA ALA A 460 -12.13 -18.17 6.62
C ALA A 460 -11.82 -18.19 8.14
N GLU A 461 -12.45 -19.08 8.93
CA GLU A 461 -12.16 -19.22 10.36
C GLU A 461 -10.74 -19.73 10.61
N GLU A 462 -10.30 -20.73 9.85
CA GLU A 462 -8.93 -21.24 9.92
C GLU A 462 -7.92 -20.16 9.51
N ALA A 463 -8.21 -19.39 8.46
CA ALA A 463 -7.36 -18.29 8.00
C ALA A 463 -7.22 -17.19 9.04
N ALA A 464 -8.34 -16.71 9.60
CA ALA A 464 -8.35 -15.69 10.64
C ALA A 464 -7.60 -16.15 11.89
N ALA A 465 -7.85 -17.38 12.37
CA ALA A 465 -7.14 -17.96 13.49
C ALA A 465 -5.63 -18.06 13.24
N ARG A 466 -5.23 -18.55 12.04
CA ARG A 466 -3.81 -18.69 11.67
C ARG A 466 -3.10 -17.34 11.63
N ALA A 467 -3.72 -16.31 11.05
CA ALA A 467 -3.15 -14.96 10.98
C ALA A 467 -2.94 -14.35 12.37
N VAL A 468 -3.94 -14.41 13.26
CA VAL A 468 -3.83 -13.89 14.63
C VAL A 468 -2.73 -14.63 15.41
N LYS A 469 -2.67 -15.96 15.31
CA LYS A 469 -1.66 -16.78 16.02
C LYS A 469 -0.24 -16.55 15.52
N ALA A 470 -0.07 -16.25 14.23
CA ALA A 470 1.23 -15.86 13.67
C ALA A 470 1.68 -14.46 14.12
N GLY A 471 0.72 -13.60 14.49
CA GLY A 471 0.95 -12.27 15.04
C GLY A 471 0.47 -11.12 14.14
N CYS A 472 -0.41 -11.37 13.18
CA CYS A 472 -1.16 -10.35 12.44
C CYS A 472 -2.32 -9.86 13.32
N ASP A 473 -2.21 -8.65 13.87
CA ASP A 473 -3.11 -8.19 14.93
C ASP A 473 -4.37 -7.49 14.40
N LEU A 474 -4.29 -6.85 13.22
CA LEU A 474 -5.34 -6.04 12.61
C LEU A 474 -5.60 -6.49 11.16
N CYS A 475 -6.86 -6.59 10.77
CA CYS A 475 -7.30 -6.93 9.41
C CYS A 475 -7.61 -5.65 8.60
N CYS A 476 -6.93 -5.42 7.47
CA CYS A 476 -7.49 -4.53 6.44
C CYS A 476 -8.53 -5.33 5.64
N GLY A 477 -9.80 -5.10 5.95
CA GLY A 477 -10.90 -5.89 5.41
C GLY A 477 -11.87 -6.34 6.51
N ASN A 478 -12.59 -7.43 6.25
CA ASN A 478 -13.65 -7.95 7.11
C ASN A 478 -13.42 -9.41 7.54
N GLU A 479 -12.30 -10.02 7.18
CA GLU A 479 -12.04 -11.46 7.34
C GLU A 479 -11.99 -11.86 8.82
N TYR A 480 -11.60 -10.95 9.70
CA TYR A 480 -11.64 -11.16 11.14
C TYR A 480 -13.06 -11.18 11.73
N ALA A 481 -14.11 -10.91 10.95
CA ALA A 481 -15.49 -11.20 11.33
C ALA A 481 -15.72 -12.72 11.57
N ALA A 482 -14.84 -13.58 11.04
CA ALA A 482 -14.85 -15.01 11.29
C ALA A 482 -14.30 -15.42 12.68
N LEU A 483 -13.63 -14.52 13.42
CA LEU A 483 -12.95 -14.86 14.68
C LEU A 483 -13.88 -15.44 15.77
N PRO A 484 -15.10 -14.93 16.01
CA PRO A 484 -15.99 -15.55 16.99
C PRO A 484 -16.31 -17.01 16.63
N ARG A 485 -16.54 -17.30 15.34
CA ARG A 485 -16.74 -18.67 14.85
C ARG A 485 -15.47 -19.51 15.00
N ALA A 486 -14.30 -18.93 14.74
CA ALA A 486 -13.01 -19.59 14.93
C ALA A 486 -12.74 -19.97 16.39
N VAL A 487 -13.17 -19.13 17.35
CA VAL A 487 -13.09 -19.42 18.79
C VAL A 487 -13.98 -20.60 19.15
N ARG A 488 -15.24 -20.59 18.69
CA ARG A 488 -16.18 -21.68 18.95
C ARG A 488 -15.73 -23.01 18.35
N LYS A 489 -15.18 -22.99 17.14
CA LYS A 489 -14.60 -24.17 16.46
C LYS A 489 -13.26 -24.62 17.08
N GLY A 490 -12.72 -23.87 18.04
CA GLY A 490 -11.49 -24.23 18.77
C GLY A 490 -10.20 -23.99 17.97
N PHE A 491 -10.24 -23.23 16.87
CA PHE A 491 -9.05 -22.91 16.08
C PHE A 491 -8.14 -21.88 16.79
N ILE A 492 -8.75 -21.01 17.60
CA ILE A 492 -8.10 -19.99 18.42
C ILE A 492 -8.88 -19.82 19.72
N THR A 493 -8.24 -19.32 20.77
CA THR A 493 -8.89 -18.95 22.04
C THR A 493 -9.13 -17.44 22.11
N GLU A 494 -10.12 -17.01 22.90
CA GLU A 494 -10.34 -15.59 23.16
C GLU A 494 -9.10 -14.91 23.80
N ALA A 495 -8.37 -15.63 24.65
CA ALA A 495 -7.14 -15.13 25.26
C ALA A 495 -6.01 -14.88 24.23
N GLU A 496 -5.88 -15.73 23.21
CA GLU A 496 -4.93 -15.49 22.10
C GLU A 496 -5.35 -14.26 21.28
N MET A 497 -6.66 -14.05 21.08
CA MET A 497 -7.18 -12.86 20.42
C MET A 497 -6.95 -11.58 21.23
N ASP A 498 -7.11 -11.64 22.55
CA ASP A 498 -6.91 -10.52 23.47
C ASP A 498 -5.47 -9.97 23.41
N VAL A 499 -4.47 -10.81 23.17
CA VAL A 499 -3.07 -10.38 22.99
C VAL A 499 -2.94 -9.42 21.79
N SER A 500 -3.55 -9.79 20.66
CA SER A 500 -3.53 -8.99 19.43
C SER A 500 -4.35 -7.71 19.59
N LEU A 501 -5.56 -7.81 20.15
CA LEU A 501 -6.40 -6.65 20.40
C LEU A 501 -5.77 -5.66 21.37
N CYS A 502 -5.06 -6.13 22.41
CA CYS A 502 -4.30 -5.24 23.29
C CYS A 502 -3.26 -4.41 22.53
N ARG A 503 -2.55 -4.99 21.56
CA ARG A 503 -1.57 -4.25 20.73
C ARG A 503 -2.25 -3.21 19.85
N VAL A 504 -3.36 -3.59 19.21
CA VAL A 504 -4.17 -2.72 18.34
C VAL A 504 -4.74 -1.52 19.11
N LEU A 505 -5.28 -1.74 20.32
CA LEU A 505 -5.83 -0.67 21.14
C LEU A 505 -4.72 0.17 21.80
N ALA A 506 -3.59 -0.43 22.19
CA ALA A 506 -2.43 0.32 22.70
C ALA A 506 -1.96 1.40 21.72
N ALA A 507 -2.10 1.19 20.41
CA ALA A 507 -1.83 2.22 19.41
C ALA A 507 -2.72 3.46 19.59
N ARG A 508 -4.03 3.28 19.82
CA ARG A 508 -4.99 4.38 20.04
C ARG A 508 -4.72 5.13 21.35
N PHE A 509 -4.32 4.42 22.42
CA PHE A 509 -3.88 5.07 23.67
C PHE A 509 -2.61 5.90 23.46
N ARG A 510 -1.60 5.36 22.76
CA ARG A 510 -0.36 6.09 22.45
C ARG A 510 -0.61 7.28 21.54
N LEU A 511 -1.65 7.27 20.72
CA LEU A 511 -2.07 8.45 19.95
C LEU A 511 -2.79 9.52 20.78
N GLY A 512 -3.04 9.26 22.07
CA GLY A 512 -3.72 10.18 22.98
C GLY A 512 -5.23 10.29 22.76
N LEU A 513 -5.85 9.34 22.03
CA LEU A 513 -7.26 9.44 21.63
C LEU A 513 -8.27 9.32 22.79
N PHE A 514 -7.82 8.87 23.96
CA PHE A 514 -8.66 8.64 25.13
C PHE A 514 -8.29 9.51 26.33
N ASP A 515 -7.30 10.38 26.18
CA ASP A 515 -6.87 11.30 27.25
C ASP A 515 -7.55 12.66 27.01
N PRO A 516 -7.77 13.46 28.08
CA PRO A 516 -8.35 14.79 27.91
C PRO A 516 -7.53 15.62 26.90
N PRO A 517 -8.14 16.24 25.88
CA PRO A 517 -7.40 16.92 24.81
C PRO A 517 -6.40 17.97 25.33
N GLU A 518 -6.71 18.64 26.44
CA GLU A 518 -5.83 19.62 27.10
C GLU A 518 -4.53 19.01 27.66
N GLN A 519 -4.46 17.68 27.83
CA GLN A 519 -3.27 16.94 28.25
C GLN A 519 -2.47 16.35 27.08
N VAL A 520 -2.95 16.50 25.84
CA VAL A 520 -2.34 15.96 24.63
C VAL A 520 -2.00 17.13 23.70
N ALA A 521 -0.74 17.57 23.70
CA ALA A 521 -0.31 18.74 22.90
C ALA A 521 -0.73 18.62 21.42
N PHE A 522 -0.60 17.43 20.84
CA PHE A 522 -0.98 17.17 19.44
C PHE A 522 -2.49 17.28 19.17
N ALA A 523 -3.35 17.09 20.19
CA ALA A 523 -4.80 17.25 20.06
C ALA A 523 -5.23 18.73 20.00
N GLN A 524 -4.29 19.66 20.25
CA GLN A 524 -4.52 21.11 20.19
C GLN A 524 -4.12 21.73 18.84
N ILE A 525 -3.55 20.96 17.92
CA ILE A 525 -3.15 21.44 16.59
C ILE A 525 -4.42 21.82 15.80
N PRO A 526 -4.60 23.10 15.41
CA PRO A 526 -5.79 23.56 14.71
C PRO A 526 -5.74 23.24 13.21
N PHE A 527 -6.90 23.25 12.55
CA PHE A 527 -6.99 23.01 11.11
C PHE A 527 -6.19 24.03 10.26
N SER A 528 -5.90 25.23 10.79
CA SER A 528 -5.09 26.25 10.11
C SER A 528 -3.62 25.86 9.89
N GLU A 529 -3.14 24.79 10.54
CA GLU A 529 -1.81 24.23 10.28
C GLU A 529 -1.78 23.28 9.06
N ASN A 530 -2.91 23.08 8.38
CA ASN A 530 -2.94 22.33 7.12
C ASN A 530 -2.59 23.23 5.94
N ASP A 531 -1.69 22.78 5.05
CA ASP A 531 -1.40 23.43 3.76
C ASP A 531 -0.90 24.88 3.93
N THR A 532 0.06 25.08 4.84
CA THR A 532 0.58 26.42 5.18
C THR A 532 1.67 26.88 4.22
N ALA A 533 1.91 28.19 4.13
CA ALA A 533 3.01 28.75 3.33
C ALA A 533 4.39 28.17 3.71
N ALA A 534 4.61 27.80 4.97
CA ALA A 534 5.83 27.15 5.41
C ALA A 534 5.95 25.73 4.85
N HIS A 535 4.84 24.99 4.80
CA HIS A 535 4.81 23.65 4.21
C HIS A 535 5.04 23.69 2.69
N HIS A 536 4.45 24.68 2.00
CA HIS A 536 4.76 24.94 0.58
C HIS A 536 6.24 25.26 0.35
N ALA A 537 6.86 26.09 1.21
CA ALA A 537 8.29 26.39 1.12
C ALA A 537 9.16 25.12 1.31
N LEU A 538 8.76 24.21 2.20
CA LEU A 538 9.41 22.92 2.39
C LEU A 538 9.22 22.00 1.17
N ALA A 539 8.00 21.93 0.62
CA ALA A 539 7.72 21.17 -0.60
C ALA A 539 8.51 21.68 -1.81
N MET A 540 8.66 23.00 -1.95
CA MET A 540 9.52 23.63 -2.96
C MET A 540 10.98 23.23 -2.79
N ARG A 541 11.50 23.24 -1.54
CA ARG A 541 12.87 22.79 -1.26
C ARG A 541 13.06 21.32 -1.63
N ALA A 542 12.15 20.45 -1.20
CA ALA A 542 12.19 19.03 -1.54
C ALA A 542 12.16 18.79 -3.06
N SER A 543 11.28 19.52 -3.76
CA SER A 543 11.18 19.50 -5.22
C SER A 543 12.52 19.84 -5.87
N ARG A 544 13.15 20.97 -5.48
CA ARG A 544 14.46 21.41 -6.01
C ARG A 544 15.57 20.38 -5.76
N GLU A 545 15.64 19.81 -4.55
CA GLU A 545 16.70 18.88 -4.17
C GLU A 545 16.52 17.48 -4.79
N SER A 546 15.30 17.10 -5.20
CA SER A 546 14.99 15.82 -5.84
C SER A 546 15.37 15.72 -7.33
N LEU A 547 15.54 16.87 -8.01
CA LEU A 547 15.82 16.90 -9.45
C LEU A 547 17.22 16.38 -9.76
N VAL A 548 17.30 15.43 -10.70
CA VAL A 548 18.59 14.83 -11.11
C VAL A 548 18.93 15.24 -12.54
N LEU A 549 20.02 15.98 -12.71
CA LEU A 549 20.53 16.28 -14.04
C LEU A 549 21.27 15.05 -14.60
N LEU A 550 20.68 14.40 -15.60
CA LEU A 550 21.21 13.14 -16.15
C LEU A 550 22.27 13.39 -17.23
N LYS A 551 22.03 14.39 -18.07
CA LYS A 551 22.94 14.76 -19.16
C LYS A 551 22.91 16.27 -19.37
N ASN A 552 24.06 16.87 -19.68
CA ASN A 552 24.16 18.25 -20.12
C ASN A 552 25.43 18.50 -20.95
N ASP A 553 25.25 18.75 -22.25
CA ASP A 553 26.30 19.07 -23.21
C ASP A 553 26.48 20.59 -23.38
N GLY A 554 26.06 21.37 -22.37
CA GLY A 554 26.24 22.83 -22.29
C GLY A 554 25.03 23.67 -22.72
N VAL A 555 23.89 23.04 -23.02
CA VAL A 555 22.63 23.77 -23.33
C VAL A 555 21.97 24.32 -22.06
N LEU A 556 22.10 23.62 -20.93
CA LEU A 556 21.61 24.08 -19.63
C LEU A 556 22.74 24.73 -18.81
N PRO A 557 22.44 25.77 -18.02
CA PRO A 557 21.14 26.41 -17.88
C PRO A 557 20.77 27.33 -19.07
N LEU A 558 19.48 27.42 -19.36
CA LEU A 558 18.92 28.27 -20.42
C LEU A 558 19.13 29.75 -20.11
N ASN A 559 19.61 30.50 -21.09
CA ASN A 559 19.85 31.94 -20.94
C ASN A 559 18.68 32.77 -21.48
N ARG A 560 17.86 33.30 -20.57
CA ARG A 560 16.70 34.17 -20.88
C ARG A 560 17.03 35.36 -21.78
N ALA A 561 18.24 35.91 -21.69
CA ALA A 561 18.64 37.05 -22.50
C ALA A 561 18.88 36.68 -23.98
N ARG A 562 19.15 35.40 -24.26
CA ARG A 562 19.48 34.90 -25.61
C ARG A 562 18.32 34.18 -26.29
N ILE A 563 17.34 33.70 -25.52
CA ILE A 563 16.19 32.97 -26.03
C ILE A 563 15.03 33.96 -26.25
N LYS A 564 14.32 33.84 -27.36
CA LYS A 564 13.12 34.61 -27.69
C LYS A 564 11.88 33.74 -27.77
N ARG A 565 12.03 32.48 -28.18
CA ARG A 565 10.92 31.53 -28.23
C ARG A 565 11.29 30.14 -27.70
N ILE A 566 10.43 29.60 -26.85
CA ILE A 566 10.49 28.24 -26.32
C ILE A 566 9.27 27.46 -26.83
N ALA A 567 9.50 26.26 -27.36
CA ALA A 567 8.44 25.29 -27.58
C ALA A 567 8.45 24.28 -26.43
N VAL A 568 7.43 24.32 -25.58
CA VAL A 568 7.18 23.31 -24.56
C VAL A 568 6.30 22.23 -25.18
N ILE A 569 6.79 20.99 -25.23
CA ILE A 569 6.12 19.90 -25.94
C ILE A 569 5.93 18.72 -24.99
N GLY A 570 4.78 18.05 -25.04
CA GLY A 570 4.54 16.80 -24.30
C GLY A 570 3.39 16.90 -23.30
N GLU A 571 2.59 15.84 -23.20
CA GLU A 571 1.38 15.79 -22.36
C GLU A 571 1.64 16.04 -20.87
N ASN A 572 2.84 15.71 -20.37
CA ASN A 572 3.18 15.93 -18.97
C ASN A 572 3.42 17.41 -18.63
N ALA A 573 3.66 18.29 -19.61
CA ALA A 573 3.99 19.70 -19.35
C ALA A 573 2.86 20.44 -18.61
N GLY A 574 1.61 20.24 -19.03
CA GLY A 574 0.43 20.88 -18.44
C GLY A 574 -0.34 20.00 -17.46
N SER A 575 0.24 18.88 -16.99
CA SER A 575 -0.46 17.87 -16.19
C SER A 575 -0.26 18.07 -14.69
N ALA A 576 -1.32 18.43 -13.97
CA ALA A 576 -1.31 18.44 -12.51
C ALA A 576 -1.28 17.03 -11.90
N GLU A 577 -1.86 16.04 -12.60
CA GLU A 577 -1.88 14.64 -12.17
C GLU A 577 -0.48 14.03 -12.18
N MET A 578 0.35 14.38 -13.17
CA MET A 578 1.75 13.94 -13.21
C MET A 578 2.54 14.45 -12.01
N LEU A 579 2.27 15.68 -11.53
CA LEU A 579 3.01 16.23 -10.39
C LEU A 579 2.91 15.34 -9.16
N VAL A 580 1.73 14.76 -8.92
CA VAL A 580 1.38 14.13 -7.65
C VAL A 580 1.54 12.61 -7.63
N GLY A 581 1.72 11.93 -8.76
CA GLY A 581 1.86 10.47 -8.78
C GLY A 581 0.62 9.73 -8.25
N ASN A 582 0.81 8.66 -7.48
CA ASN A 582 -0.25 7.95 -6.76
C ASN A 582 -0.20 8.25 -5.24
N TYR A 583 -1.22 7.82 -4.48
CA TYR A 583 -1.27 8.00 -3.01
C TYR A 583 -1.05 9.44 -2.51
N SER A 584 -1.65 10.41 -3.20
CA SER A 584 -1.51 11.84 -2.88
C SER A 584 -2.72 12.45 -2.18
N GLY A 585 -2.50 13.61 -1.56
CA GLY A 585 -3.56 14.59 -1.27
C GLY A 585 -3.86 15.44 -2.50
N THR A 586 -4.64 16.51 -2.31
CA THR A 586 -4.89 17.53 -3.34
C THR A 586 -4.08 18.79 -3.02
N PRO A 587 -3.09 19.19 -3.85
CA PRO A 587 -2.42 20.47 -3.63
C PRO A 587 -3.41 21.61 -3.88
N SER A 588 -3.41 22.65 -3.02
CA SER A 588 -4.26 23.85 -3.20
C SER A 588 -3.86 24.70 -4.40
N HIS A 589 -2.57 24.74 -4.71
CA HIS A 589 -1.97 25.59 -5.74
C HIS A 589 -0.93 24.82 -6.58
N PRO A 590 -1.32 23.77 -7.33
CA PRO A 590 -0.37 23.01 -8.14
C PRO A 590 0.24 23.89 -9.25
N VAL A 591 1.57 23.87 -9.35
CA VAL A 591 2.29 24.54 -10.45
C VAL A 591 2.72 23.49 -11.47
N THR A 592 2.08 23.49 -12.64
CA THR A 592 2.50 22.61 -13.75
C THR A 592 3.86 23.01 -14.30
N ILE A 593 4.59 22.10 -14.95
CA ILE A 593 5.90 22.41 -15.55
C ILE A 593 5.76 23.51 -16.61
N LEU A 594 4.68 23.50 -17.39
CA LEU A 594 4.38 24.55 -18.37
C LEU A 594 4.21 25.92 -17.69
N ASP A 595 3.46 25.99 -16.59
CA ASP A 595 3.21 27.24 -15.87
C ASP A 595 4.47 27.74 -15.16
N GLY A 596 5.26 26.84 -14.57
CA GLY A 596 6.58 27.15 -14.03
C GLY A 596 7.50 27.73 -15.12
N ILE A 597 7.57 27.11 -16.30
CA ILE A 597 8.37 27.62 -17.42
C ILE A 597 7.89 29.00 -17.87
N LYS A 598 6.58 29.23 -18.02
CA LYS A 598 6.03 30.54 -18.37
C LYS A 598 6.39 31.62 -17.34
N SER A 599 6.26 31.29 -16.05
CA SER A 599 6.59 32.17 -14.93
C SER A 599 8.07 32.57 -14.97
N VAL A 600 8.95 31.57 -15.02
CA VAL A 600 10.40 31.72 -14.90
C VAL A 600 11.03 32.30 -16.19
N ALA A 601 10.48 32.02 -17.37
CA ALA A 601 10.96 32.60 -18.63
C ALA A 601 10.68 34.11 -18.73
N GLY A 602 9.61 34.59 -18.10
CA GLY A 602 9.18 35.99 -18.11
C GLY A 602 8.53 36.43 -19.44
N SER A 603 8.01 37.67 -19.45
CA SER A 603 7.20 38.20 -20.56
C SER A 603 7.96 38.47 -21.87
N ASN A 604 9.30 38.47 -21.84
CA ASN A 604 10.14 38.74 -23.01
C ASN A 604 10.45 37.49 -23.85
N VAL A 605 10.02 36.31 -23.39
CA VAL A 605 10.20 35.02 -24.07
C VAL A 605 8.82 34.46 -24.42
N GLU A 606 8.58 34.23 -25.69
CA GLU A 606 7.35 33.57 -26.15
C GLU A 606 7.41 32.08 -25.80
N VAL A 607 6.47 31.60 -24.99
CA VAL A 607 6.34 30.18 -24.64
C VAL A 607 5.13 29.60 -25.35
N THR A 608 5.38 28.69 -26.29
CA THR A 608 4.33 27.92 -26.99
C THR A 608 4.19 26.54 -26.39
N TYR A 609 3.00 25.95 -26.50
CA TYR A 609 2.72 24.61 -25.98
C TYR A 609 2.05 23.73 -27.03
N GLU A 610 2.52 22.50 -27.18
CA GLU A 610 1.87 21.44 -27.95
C GLU A 610 1.91 20.12 -27.17
N PRO A 611 0.82 19.31 -27.16
CA PRO A 611 0.83 18.02 -26.45
C PRO A 611 1.80 17.00 -27.05
N GLY A 612 2.16 17.12 -28.34
CA GLY A 612 3.16 16.26 -28.97
C GLY A 612 2.65 14.88 -29.35
N CYS A 613 2.60 13.96 -28.39
CA CYS A 613 2.16 12.60 -28.61
C CYS A 613 1.57 12.03 -27.31
N PRO A 614 0.75 10.97 -27.37
CA PRO A 614 0.32 10.27 -26.16
C PRO A 614 1.52 9.70 -25.40
N LEU A 615 1.39 9.58 -24.08
CA LEU A 615 2.42 8.92 -23.24
C LEU A 615 2.67 7.47 -23.66
N ALA A 616 1.63 6.74 -24.04
CA ALA A 616 1.72 5.41 -24.62
C ALA A 616 0.52 5.15 -25.53
N VAL A 617 0.66 4.19 -26.46
CA VAL A 617 -0.42 3.83 -27.40
C VAL A 617 -1.22 2.66 -26.81
N HIS A 618 -2.55 2.71 -26.94
CA HIS A 618 -3.40 1.59 -26.56
C HIS A 618 -3.10 0.35 -27.41
N LYS A 619 -3.22 -0.85 -26.84
CA LYS A 619 -3.02 -2.08 -27.61
C LYS A 619 -4.05 -2.15 -28.75
N GLY A 620 -3.57 -2.23 -29.98
CA GLY A 620 -4.41 -2.24 -31.20
C GLY A 620 -4.70 -0.87 -31.81
N GLU A 621 -4.24 0.22 -31.19
CA GLU A 621 -4.30 1.56 -31.77
C GLU A 621 -2.96 1.98 -32.39
N SER A 622 -2.93 3.13 -33.05
CA SER A 622 -1.72 3.72 -33.65
C SER A 622 -1.50 5.14 -33.16
N ALA A 623 -0.26 5.62 -33.25
CA ALA A 623 0.07 7.01 -32.98
C ALA A 623 -0.70 7.95 -33.93
N LYS A 624 -0.96 9.17 -33.46
CA LYS A 624 -1.72 10.22 -34.16
C LYS A 624 -0.77 11.14 -34.93
N PRO A 625 -0.62 11.00 -36.27
CA PRO A 625 0.40 11.75 -37.03
C PRO A 625 0.20 13.27 -37.00
N GLU A 626 -1.03 13.73 -36.82
CA GLU A 626 -1.40 15.15 -36.72
C GLU A 626 -0.80 15.82 -35.47
N MET A 627 -0.73 15.11 -34.34
CA MET A 627 -0.12 15.65 -33.11
C MET A 627 1.39 15.82 -33.29
N LEU A 628 2.04 14.84 -33.92
CA LEU A 628 3.46 14.88 -34.25
C LEU A 628 3.78 16.06 -35.19
N ALA A 629 2.95 16.26 -36.22
CA ALA A 629 3.13 17.35 -37.18
C ALA A 629 2.98 18.73 -36.54
N ALA A 630 2.00 18.92 -35.66
CA ALA A 630 1.80 20.17 -34.91
C ALA A 630 3.01 20.48 -34.01
N ALA A 631 3.50 19.49 -33.26
CA ALA A 631 4.67 19.63 -32.41
C ALA A 631 5.95 19.92 -33.20
N ALA A 632 6.18 19.24 -34.33
CA ALA A 632 7.33 19.51 -35.20
C ALA A 632 7.29 20.94 -35.77
N LYS A 633 6.10 21.46 -36.10
CA LYS A 633 5.92 22.85 -36.57
C LYS A 633 6.24 23.86 -35.46
N ALA A 634 5.72 23.66 -34.24
CA ALA A 634 6.02 24.53 -33.10
C ALA A 634 7.53 24.50 -32.76
N ALA A 635 8.12 23.30 -32.76
CA ALA A 635 9.54 23.08 -32.54
C ALA A 635 10.44 23.82 -33.55
N ALA A 636 10.13 23.74 -34.85
CA ALA A 636 10.90 24.42 -35.90
C ALA A 636 10.92 25.95 -35.75
N ALA A 637 9.86 26.53 -35.16
CA ALA A 637 9.73 27.96 -34.94
C ALA A 637 10.44 28.47 -33.68
N ALA A 638 10.90 27.59 -32.79
CA ALA A 638 11.50 27.94 -31.50
C ALA A 638 13.04 28.08 -31.54
N ASP A 639 13.62 28.69 -30.51
CA ASP A 639 15.07 28.73 -30.30
C ASP A 639 15.56 27.49 -29.52
N VAL A 640 14.71 27.00 -28.60
CA VAL A 640 14.94 25.79 -27.80
C VAL A 640 13.62 25.05 -27.62
N ILE A 641 13.70 23.72 -27.59
CA ILE A 641 12.58 22.83 -27.34
C ILE A 641 12.76 22.23 -25.95
N ILE A 642 11.70 22.29 -25.14
CA ILE A 642 11.63 21.59 -23.85
C ILE A 642 10.56 20.51 -24.01
N TYR A 643 11.01 19.26 -24.14
CA TYR A 643 10.11 18.11 -24.17
C TYR A 643 9.88 17.61 -22.74
N VAL A 644 8.63 17.54 -22.30
CA VAL A 644 8.22 17.05 -20.98
C VAL A 644 7.43 15.76 -21.19
N GLY A 645 8.11 14.62 -21.00
CA GLY A 645 7.59 13.29 -21.31
C GLY A 645 7.84 12.29 -20.17
N GLY A 646 8.04 11.03 -20.55
CA GLY A 646 8.22 9.93 -19.60
C GLY A 646 6.93 9.16 -19.33
N LEU A 647 6.62 8.92 -18.06
CA LEU A 647 5.44 8.21 -17.58
C LEU A 647 4.57 9.14 -16.72
N ASN A 648 3.42 8.63 -16.26
CA ASN A 648 2.67 9.18 -15.15
C ASN A 648 1.89 8.05 -14.44
N SER A 649 1.16 8.40 -13.38
CA SER A 649 0.35 7.46 -12.58
C SER A 649 -0.82 6.81 -13.33
N LYS A 650 -1.06 7.12 -14.62
CA LYS A 650 -1.99 6.36 -15.49
C LYS A 650 -1.37 5.09 -16.09
N LEU A 651 -0.04 5.02 -16.12
CA LEU A 651 0.69 3.94 -16.77
C LEU A 651 1.35 2.99 -15.77
N GLU A 652 1.80 3.52 -14.63
CA GLU A 652 2.46 2.74 -13.57
C GLU A 652 1.79 2.98 -12.22
N GLY A 653 1.49 1.89 -11.52
CA GLY A 653 0.85 1.94 -10.21
C GLY A 653 0.36 0.58 -9.74
N GLU A 654 -0.41 0.60 -8.65
CA GLU A 654 -0.95 -0.57 -7.98
C GLU A 654 -2.15 -1.16 -8.73
N GLU A 655 -2.10 -2.45 -9.08
CA GLU A 655 -3.19 -3.26 -9.66
C GLU A 655 -4.13 -2.51 -10.62
N MET A 656 -3.55 -1.85 -11.63
CA MET A 656 -4.32 -0.98 -12.51
C MET A 656 -4.85 -1.74 -13.74
N PRO A 657 -6.06 -1.40 -14.24
CA PRO A 657 -6.59 -1.92 -15.51
C PRO A 657 -5.94 -1.23 -16.73
N VAL A 658 -4.61 -1.24 -16.82
CA VAL A 658 -3.85 -0.60 -17.90
C VAL A 658 -3.80 -1.46 -19.15
N ASN A 659 -4.18 -0.88 -20.30
CA ASN A 659 -4.17 -1.54 -21.61
C ASN A 659 -3.37 -0.74 -22.65
N TYR A 660 -2.12 -0.44 -22.32
CA TYR A 660 -1.17 0.26 -23.19
C TYR A 660 -0.04 -0.68 -23.61
N VAL A 661 0.55 -0.44 -24.79
CA VAL A 661 1.76 -1.13 -25.23
C VAL A 661 2.89 -0.83 -24.24
N GLY A 662 3.55 -1.88 -23.74
CA GLY A 662 4.60 -1.76 -22.72
C GLY A 662 4.10 -1.88 -21.27
N PHE A 663 2.81 -2.13 -21.03
CA PHE A 663 2.22 -2.18 -19.70
C PHE A 663 1.20 -3.33 -19.52
N GLY A 664 1.00 -3.76 -18.28
CA GLY A 664 -0.02 -4.73 -17.88
C GLY A 664 -0.19 -4.83 -16.35
N GLY A 665 -1.43 -4.69 -15.86
CA GLY A 665 -1.75 -4.86 -14.44
C GLY A 665 -1.15 -3.80 -13.50
N GLY A 666 -0.79 -2.62 -14.01
CA GLY A 666 -0.09 -1.56 -13.29
C GLY A 666 1.44 -1.65 -13.42
N ASP A 667 1.97 -2.80 -13.82
CA ASP A 667 3.38 -3.01 -14.13
C ASP A 667 3.73 -2.62 -15.57
N ARG A 668 5.03 -2.45 -15.81
CA ARG A 668 5.63 -2.29 -17.12
C ARG A 668 6.07 -3.65 -17.64
N THR A 669 5.74 -3.96 -18.90
CA THR A 669 6.27 -5.14 -19.60
C THR A 669 7.58 -4.84 -20.32
N ALA A 670 7.87 -3.56 -20.55
CA ALA A 670 9.11 -3.05 -21.15
C ALA A 670 9.57 -1.80 -20.40
N ILE A 671 10.87 -1.67 -20.14
CA ILE A 671 11.45 -0.55 -19.38
C ILE A 671 11.91 0.59 -20.28
N GLU A 672 11.90 0.37 -21.59
CA GLU A 672 12.18 1.39 -22.60
C GLU A 672 11.18 2.54 -22.52
N LEU A 673 11.63 3.73 -22.91
CA LEU A 673 10.73 4.85 -23.17
C LEU A 673 9.72 4.43 -24.26
N PRO A 674 8.39 4.67 -24.07
CA PRO A 674 7.40 4.29 -25.06
C PRO A 674 7.75 4.78 -26.47
N GLU A 675 7.64 3.90 -27.46
CA GLU A 675 8.15 4.14 -28.83
C GLU A 675 7.59 5.41 -29.47
N VAL A 676 6.31 5.72 -29.23
CA VAL A 676 5.66 6.93 -29.72
C VAL A 676 6.36 8.22 -29.25
N GLN A 677 6.92 8.22 -28.03
CA GLN A 677 7.70 9.34 -27.51
C GLN A 677 9.11 9.38 -28.12
N VAL A 678 9.70 8.22 -28.40
CA VAL A 678 10.98 8.12 -29.12
C VAL A 678 10.84 8.70 -30.53
N ASP A 679 9.74 8.42 -31.23
CA ASP A 679 9.47 8.96 -32.56
C ASP A 679 9.23 10.47 -32.55
N LEU A 680 8.51 10.97 -31.54
CA LEU A 680 8.40 12.41 -31.31
C LEU A 680 9.78 13.04 -31.11
N LEU A 681 10.61 12.47 -30.22
CA LEU A 681 11.96 12.97 -29.96
C LEU A 681 12.84 12.99 -31.22
N LYS A 682 12.76 11.97 -32.09
CA LYS A 682 13.43 11.95 -33.41
C LYS A 682 12.98 13.12 -34.28
N ALA A 683 11.67 13.37 -34.37
CA ALA A 683 11.12 14.46 -35.15
C ALA A 683 11.55 15.84 -34.61
N LEU A 684 11.53 16.02 -33.28
CA LEU A 684 12.01 17.23 -32.62
C LEU A 684 13.50 17.46 -32.90
N ARG A 685 14.33 16.42 -32.78
CA ARG A 685 15.77 16.50 -33.06
C ARG A 685 16.06 16.84 -34.52
N ALA A 686 15.26 16.35 -35.46
CA ALA A 686 15.40 16.62 -36.89
C ALA A 686 15.20 18.10 -37.26
N THR A 687 14.57 18.91 -36.40
CA THR A 687 14.46 20.37 -36.60
C THR A 687 15.80 21.12 -36.49
N GLY A 688 16.84 20.47 -35.96
CA GLY A 688 18.15 21.07 -35.71
C GLY A 688 18.21 21.98 -34.48
N LYS A 689 17.08 22.20 -33.79
CA LYS A 689 17.03 22.99 -32.55
C LYS A 689 17.53 22.18 -31.35
N PRO A 690 18.11 22.81 -30.32
CA PRO A 690 18.43 22.14 -29.07
C PRO A 690 17.15 21.61 -28.41
N VAL A 691 17.16 20.34 -28.01
CA VAL A 691 16.05 19.67 -27.31
C VAL A 691 16.51 19.31 -25.91
N VAL A 692 15.84 19.86 -24.91
CA VAL A 692 16.00 19.46 -23.51
C VAL A 692 14.87 18.49 -23.17
N PHE A 693 15.21 17.29 -22.67
CA PHE A 693 14.21 16.33 -22.21
C PHE A 693 14.05 16.39 -20.70
N VAL A 694 12.85 16.74 -20.24
CA VAL A 694 12.43 16.58 -18.85
C VAL A 694 11.66 15.26 -18.75
N ASN A 695 12.29 14.25 -18.15
CA ASN A 695 11.69 12.94 -17.92
C ASN A 695 10.95 12.95 -16.57
N CYS A 696 9.63 12.84 -16.62
CA CYS A 696 8.79 12.61 -15.45
C CYS A 696 8.48 11.12 -15.38
N SER A 697 8.91 10.43 -14.34
CA SER A 697 8.59 9.00 -14.13
C SER A 697 8.89 8.60 -12.70
N GLY A 698 8.11 7.69 -12.13
CA GLY A 698 8.43 7.03 -10.89
C GLY A 698 9.43 5.87 -11.09
N SER A 699 9.31 5.15 -12.21
CA SER A 699 10.27 4.09 -12.58
C SER A 699 11.54 4.60 -13.26
N ALA A 700 12.57 3.74 -13.26
CA ALA A 700 13.76 3.91 -14.10
C ALA A 700 13.43 3.58 -15.57
N VAL A 701 13.54 4.57 -16.46
CA VAL A 701 13.19 4.45 -17.88
C VAL A 701 14.46 4.30 -18.73
N ALA A 702 14.55 3.23 -19.51
CA ALA A 702 15.60 3.03 -20.50
C ALA A 702 15.36 3.96 -21.71
N MET A 703 16.20 4.99 -21.82
CA MET A 703 16.05 6.08 -22.81
C MET A 703 17.30 6.25 -23.68
N VAL A 704 17.84 5.14 -24.18
CA VAL A 704 19.13 5.07 -24.88
C VAL A 704 19.24 6.09 -26.02
N TRP A 705 18.24 6.12 -26.92
CA TRP A 705 18.25 7.04 -28.05
C TRP A 705 18.32 8.50 -27.59
N ALA A 706 17.60 8.87 -26.52
CA ALA A 706 17.61 10.22 -26.00
C ALA A 706 18.99 10.60 -25.44
N VAL A 707 19.63 9.71 -24.69
CA VAL A 707 20.98 9.92 -24.13
C VAL A 707 22.02 10.11 -25.23
N GLU A 708 21.91 9.37 -26.32
CA GLU A 708 22.86 9.46 -27.44
C GLU A 708 22.66 10.72 -28.31
N ASN A 709 21.43 11.23 -28.41
CA ASN A 709 21.07 12.24 -29.42
C ASN A 709 20.68 13.62 -28.88
N LEU A 710 20.31 13.74 -27.60
CA LEU A 710 19.85 15.00 -27.01
C LEU A 710 20.94 15.67 -26.17
N PRO A 711 21.06 17.01 -26.19
CA PRO A 711 22.08 17.73 -25.43
C PRO A 711 21.82 17.77 -23.91
N ALA A 712 20.57 17.64 -23.44
CA ALA A 712 20.32 17.63 -22.00
C ALA A 712 19.09 16.80 -21.62
N ILE A 713 19.19 16.18 -20.44
CA ILE A 713 18.13 15.37 -19.83
C ILE A 713 18.07 15.69 -18.33
N LEU A 714 16.89 16.04 -17.84
CA LEU A 714 16.58 16.25 -16.43
C LEU A 714 15.55 15.21 -15.99
N GLN A 715 15.86 14.45 -14.95
CA GLN A 715 14.89 13.60 -14.26
C GLN A 715 14.11 14.44 -13.25
N ALA A 716 12.79 14.52 -13.42
CA ALA A 716 11.89 15.28 -12.57
C ALA A 716 11.04 14.41 -11.62
N TRP A 717 11.05 13.09 -11.79
CA TRP A 717 10.19 12.17 -11.03
C TRP A 717 8.70 12.58 -11.12
N TYR A 718 7.94 12.40 -10.03
CA TYR A 718 6.69 13.10 -9.75
C TYR A 718 6.98 14.15 -8.66
N PRO A 719 7.17 15.42 -9.03
CA PRO A 719 7.87 16.39 -8.17
C PRO A 719 6.98 17.08 -7.12
N GLY A 720 5.71 16.71 -6.96
CA GLY A 720 4.80 17.33 -5.99
C GLY A 720 4.21 18.67 -6.45
N GLY A 721 3.41 19.29 -5.59
CA GLY A 721 2.60 20.48 -5.92
C GLY A 721 3.40 21.68 -6.41
N GLU A 722 4.64 21.83 -5.94
CA GLU A 722 5.58 22.92 -6.29
C GLU A 722 6.52 22.55 -7.45
N GLY A 723 6.39 21.32 -7.97
CA GLY A 723 7.40 20.71 -8.81
C GLY A 723 7.63 21.39 -10.16
N GLY A 724 6.59 21.97 -10.76
CA GLY A 724 6.72 22.68 -12.03
C GLY A 724 7.60 23.93 -11.96
N GLN A 725 7.50 24.67 -10.85
CA GLN A 725 8.37 25.82 -10.58
C GLN A 725 9.81 25.37 -10.36
N ALA A 726 10.04 24.31 -9.56
CA ALA A 726 11.38 23.77 -9.32
C ALA A 726 12.07 23.30 -10.61
N VAL A 727 11.33 22.61 -11.50
CA VAL A 727 11.83 22.20 -12.82
C VAL A 727 12.22 23.42 -13.65
N ALA A 728 11.38 24.46 -13.68
CA ALA A 728 11.69 25.67 -14.43
C ALA A 728 12.95 26.38 -13.89
N GLU A 729 13.06 26.55 -12.58
CA GLU A 729 14.24 27.14 -11.94
C GLU A 729 15.53 26.35 -12.25
N ALA A 730 15.45 25.02 -12.30
CA ALA A 730 16.56 24.16 -12.72
C ALA A 730 16.95 24.43 -14.17
N LEU A 731 15.97 24.46 -15.09
CA LEU A 731 16.21 24.66 -16.51
C LEU A 731 16.86 26.02 -16.80
N PHE A 732 16.47 27.07 -16.10
CA PHE A 732 17.05 28.41 -16.28
C PHE A 732 18.24 28.72 -15.36
N GLY A 733 18.61 27.79 -14.48
CA GLY A 733 19.79 27.91 -13.63
C GLY A 733 19.65 28.89 -12.47
N ASP A 734 18.41 29.13 -12.03
CA ASP A 734 18.11 29.83 -10.78
C ASP A 734 18.42 28.95 -9.57
N ILE A 735 18.32 27.62 -9.77
CA ILE A 735 18.87 26.62 -8.85
C ILE A 735 19.87 25.73 -9.59
N ASN A 736 20.78 25.11 -8.83
CA ASN A 736 21.72 24.11 -9.33
C ASN A 736 21.21 22.71 -8.94
N PRO A 737 20.76 21.87 -9.89
CA PRO A 737 20.30 20.52 -9.60
C PRO A 737 21.39 19.70 -8.92
N ALA A 738 21.01 18.99 -7.86
CA ALA A 738 21.93 18.20 -7.08
C ALA A 738 21.30 16.92 -6.48
N GLY A 739 20.17 16.46 -7.02
CA GLY A 739 19.68 15.12 -6.72
C GLY A 739 20.64 14.04 -7.25
N ARG A 740 20.51 12.83 -6.71
CA ARG A 740 21.25 11.63 -7.15
C ARG A 740 20.29 10.45 -7.29
N LEU A 741 20.48 9.63 -8.32
CA LEU A 741 19.59 8.51 -8.60
C LEU A 741 19.56 7.47 -7.44
N PRO A 742 18.40 7.18 -6.84
CA PRO A 742 18.27 6.11 -5.84
C PRO A 742 18.08 4.72 -6.48
N VAL A 743 18.13 4.64 -7.82
CA VAL A 743 17.99 3.41 -8.61
C VAL A 743 18.90 3.43 -9.83
N THR A 744 19.31 2.24 -10.27
CA THR A 744 20.06 2.03 -11.49
C THR A 744 19.14 2.14 -12.71
N PHE A 745 19.52 2.96 -13.70
CA PHE A 745 18.84 3.00 -14.99
C PHE A 745 19.53 2.01 -15.93
N TYR A 746 18.83 0.95 -16.31
CA TYR A 746 19.32 -0.06 -17.25
C TYR A 746 19.20 0.42 -18.70
N ARG A 747 19.88 -0.26 -19.63
CA ARG A 747 19.86 0.13 -21.05
C ARG A 747 18.69 -0.51 -21.79
N SER A 748 18.26 -1.69 -21.39
CA SER A 748 17.12 -2.39 -22.00
C SER A 748 16.47 -3.36 -21.01
N THR A 749 15.21 -3.72 -21.25
CA THR A 749 14.55 -4.86 -20.59
C THR A 749 15.34 -6.15 -20.74
N ALA A 750 16.07 -6.33 -21.85
CA ALA A 750 16.91 -7.50 -22.08
C ALA A 750 18.09 -7.62 -21.09
N ASP A 751 18.44 -6.55 -20.38
CA ASP A 751 19.47 -6.58 -19.33
C ASP A 751 18.97 -7.21 -18.03
N LEU A 752 17.64 -7.35 -17.87
CA LEU A 752 17.01 -7.79 -16.63
C LEU A 752 16.71 -9.30 -16.66
N PRO A 753 16.89 -10.00 -15.52
CA PRO A 753 16.37 -11.36 -15.35
C PRO A 753 14.83 -11.42 -15.48
N ASP A 754 14.24 -12.61 -15.41
CA ASP A 754 12.78 -12.76 -15.38
C ASP A 754 12.17 -11.92 -14.24
N PHE A 755 11.03 -11.26 -14.45
CA PHE A 755 10.44 -10.39 -13.43
C PHE A 755 10.05 -11.17 -12.17
N SER A 756 9.60 -12.42 -12.32
CA SER A 756 9.27 -13.30 -11.20
C SER A 756 10.51 -13.86 -10.47
N ASP A 757 11.72 -13.72 -11.01
CA ASP A 757 12.92 -14.15 -10.27
C ASP A 757 13.28 -13.14 -9.17
N TYR A 758 13.10 -13.55 -7.91
CA TYR A 758 13.40 -12.75 -6.72
C TYR A 758 14.86 -12.84 -6.25
N SER A 759 15.71 -13.63 -6.91
CA SER A 759 17.15 -13.52 -6.70
C SER A 759 17.65 -12.13 -7.10
N MET A 760 18.64 -11.64 -6.36
CA MET A 760 19.33 -10.40 -6.68
C MET A 760 20.43 -10.58 -7.73
N SER A 761 20.64 -11.80 -8.24
CA SER A 761 21.59 -12.08 -9.31
C SER A 761 21.34 -11.17 -10.52
N ASN A 762 22.40 -10.47 -10.96
CA ASN A 762 22.35 -9.51 -12.07
C ASN A 762 21.30 -8.38 -11.91
N ARG A 763 20.98 -7.98 -10.66
CA ARG A 763 20.12 -6.84 -10.36
C ARG A 763 20.83 -5.78 -9.54
N THR A 764 20.31 -4.57 -9.64
CA THR A 764 20.73 -3.35 -8.93
C THR A 764 22.22 -3.05 -9.09
N HIS A 765 22.69 -1.93 -8.55
CA HIS A 765 24.12 -1.63 -8.55
C HIS A 765 24.97 -2.65 -7.80
N ARG A 766 24.36 -3.43 -6.88
CA ARG A 766 25.06 -4.42 -6.05
C ARG A 766 25.53 -5.62 -6.87
N TYR A 767 24.75 -6.07 -7.87
CA TYR A 767 25.01 -7.33 -8.56
C TYR A 767 24.97 -7.23 -10.10
N PHE A 768 24.34 -6.20 -10.68
CA PHE A 768 24.25 -6.05 -12.14
C PHE A 768 25.63 -6.05 -12.80
N SER A 769 25.80 -6.85 -13.85
CA SER A 769 27.07 -7.09 -14.54
C SER A 769 27.24 -6.36 -15.86
N GLY A 770 26.16 -5.81 -16.41
CA GLY A 770 26.24 -4.94 -17.57
C GLY A 770 26.70 -3.52 -17.21
N LYS A 771 26.71 -2.67 -18.24
CA LYS A 771 26.97 -1.24 -18.08
C LYS A 771 25.63 -0.50 -17.93
N PRO A 772 25.34 0.15 -16.80
CA PRO A 772 24.10 0.90 -16.65
C PRO A 772 24.05 2.08 -17.64
N LEU A 773 22.83 2.51 -18.02
CA LEU A 773 22.62 3.78 -18.71
C LEU A 773 23.00 4.95 -17.78
N PHE A 774 22.53 4.90 -16.54
CA PHE A 774 22.97 5.75 -15.44
C PHE A 774 23.07 4.90 -14.17
N ALA A 775 24.21 4.98 -13.49
CA ALA A 775 24.46 4.16 -12.31
C ALA A 775 23.66 4.65 -11.09
N PHE A 776 23.49 3.78 -10.09
CA PHE A 776 23.00 4.20 -8.77
C PHE A 776 23.89 5.29 -8.18
N GLY A 777 23.27 6.28 -7.56
CA GLY A 777 23.91 7.46 -7.02
C GLY A 777 24.34 8.50 -8.07
N TYR A 778 24.09 8.28 -9.37
CA TYR A 778 24.50 9.22 -10.42
C TYR A 778 23.65 10.50 -10.42
N GLY A 779 24.27 11.64 -10.74
CA GLY A 779 23.60 12.92 -10.98
C GLY A 779 24.62 14.03 -11.21
N LEU A 780 24.43 14.83 -12.25
CA LEU A 780 25.28 15.96 -12.59
C LEU A 780 24.89 17.21 -11.80
N SER A 781 25.78 18.21 -11.84
CA SER A 781 25.57 19.55 -11.31
C SER A 781 26.00 20.58 -12.36
N TYR A 782 25.53 21.82 -12.24
CA TYR A 782 26.09 22.97 -12.99
C TYR A 782 27.45 23.42 -12.46
N THR A 783 27.96 22.79 -11.40
CA THR A 783 29.33 22.94 -10.93
C THR A 783 30.05 21.58 -10.90
N LYS A 784 31.31 21.56 -10.48
CA LYS A 784 32.16 20.35 -10.42
C LYS A 784 32.81 20.22 -9.06
N PHE A 785 32.92 19.00 -8.56
CA PHE A 785 33.54 18.72 -7.27
C PHE A 785 34.78 17.85 -7.41
N ALA A 786 35.78 18.11 -6.57
CA ALA A 786 37.00 17.33 -6.47
C ALA A 786 37.14 16.76 -5.05
N TYR A 787 37.43 15.47 -4.98
CA TYR A 787 37.64 14.72 -3.75
C TYR A 787 39.14 14.64 -3.48
N SER A 788 39.54 14.75 -2.22
CA SER A 788 40.94 14.62 -1.82
C SER A 788 41.08 14.24 -0.35
N ASN A 789 42.26 13.73 0.01
CA ASN A 789 42.67 13.49 1.40
C ASN A 789 41.70 12.57 2.18
N ALA A 790 41.14 11.56 1.51
CA ALA A 790 40.36 10.54 2.19
C ALA A 790 41.27 9.74 3.14
N LYS A 791 40.83 9.55 4.38
CA LYS A 791 41.56 8.76 5.39
C LYS A 791 40.61 8.18 6.43
N LEU A 792 41.02 7.05 7.00
CA LEU A 792 40.41 6.47 8.19
C LEU A 792 41.24 6.84 9.41
N ASP A 793 40.59 7.00 10.55
CA ASP A 793 41.24 7.09 11.86
C ASP A 793 42.01 5.82 12.22
N GLN A 794 41.53 4.66 11.76
CA GLN A 794 42.18 3.36 11.93
C GLN A 794 41.95 2.44 10.71
N THR A 795 42.92 1.56 10.43
CA THR A 795 42.91 0.65 9.27
C THR A 795 42.90 -0.82 9.66
N LYS A 796 42.95 -1.13 10.96
CA LYS A 796 42.81 -2.47 11.53
C LYS A 796 41.77 -2.42 12.62
N VAL A 797 40.70 -3.18 12.47
CA VAL A 797 39.51 -3.11 13.34
C VAL A 797 38.93 -4.49 13.61
N SER A 798 38.20 -4.61 14.71
CA SER A 798 37.34 -5.75 15.00
C SER A 798 35.93 -5.51 14.45
N ALA A 799 35.12 -6.57 14.38
CA ALA A 799 33.71 -6.47 13.97
C ALA A 799 32.84 -5.55 14.84
N LYS A 800 33.30 -5.21 16.07
CA LYS A 800 32.56 -4.38 17.04
C LYS A 800 32.99 -2.91 17.02
N ASP A 801 34.04 -2.59 16.28
CA ASP A 801 34.57 -1.23 16.24
C ASP A 801 33.73 -0.33 15.32
N SER A 802 34.05 0.96 15.35
CA SER A 802 33.53 1.95 14.40
C SER A 802 34.71 2.68 13.74
N LEU A 803 34.51 3.11 12.50
CA LEU A 803 35.50 3.82 11.71
C LEU A 803 35.06 5.27 11.52
N THR A 804 36.00 6.20 11.64
CA THR A 804 35.79 7.59 11.24
C THR A 804 36.47 7.83 9.90
N LEU A 805 35.68 7.93 8.83
CA LEU A 805 36.13 8.38 7.53
C LEU A 805 36.15 9.91 7.49
N THR A 806 37.29 10.50 7.11
CA THR A 806 37.39 11.93 6.83
C THR A 806 37.93 12.17 5.43
N LEU A 807 37.41 13.19 4.74
CA LEU A 807 37.85 13.60 3.41
C LEU A 807 37.59 15.10 3.17
N LYS A 808 38.16 15.65 2.11
CA LYS A 808 37.88 17.01 1.65
C LYS A 808 37.18 16.99 0.31
N VAL A 809 36.14 17.79 0.18
CA VAL A 809 35.40 18.01 -1.08
C VAL A 809 35.51 19.47 -1.44
N LYS A 810 36.02 19.76 -2.64
CA LYS A 810 36.18 21.13 -3.14
C LYS A 810 35.24 21.38 -4.30
N ASN A 811 34.48 22.48 -4.25
CA ASN A 811 33.81 23.00 -5.43
C ASN A 811 34.83 23.69 -6.34
N THR A 812 35.03 23.15 -7.53
CA THR A 812 36.02 23.59 -8.52
C THR A 812 35.40 24.40 -9.66
N GLY A 813 34.08 24.55 -9.67
CA GLY A 813 33.38 25.36 -10.65
C GLY A 813 33.11 26.80 -10.17
N GLN A 814 32.13 27.43 -10.80
CA GLN A 814 31.83 28.86 -10.68
C GLN A 814 30.44 29.13 -10.09
N ARG A 815 29.77 28.09 -9.58
CA ARG A 815 28.42 28.16 -9.01
C ARG A 815 28.37 27.36 -7.72
N ASP A 816 27.62 27.87 -6.77
CA ASP A 816 27.22 27.16 -5.56
C ASP A 816 26.54 25.85 -5.96
N GLY A 817 26.69 24.82 -5.15
CA GLY A 817 26.04 23.55 -5.40
C GLY A 817 26.23 22.56 -4.28
N ASP A 818 25.36 21.56 -4.26
CA ASP A 818 25.44 20.47 -3.31
C ASP A 818 26.12 19.26 -3.94
N GLU A 819 26.94 18.58 -3.13
CA GLU A 819 27.50 17.27 -3.44
C GLU A 819 26.97 16.24 -2.44
N VAL A 820 26.69 15.03 -2.94
CA VAL A 820 26.35 13.89 -2.11
C VAL A 820 27.55 12.95 -2.11
N VAL A 821 28.31 12.98 -1.01
CA VAL A 821 29.42 12.05 -0.79
C VAL A 821 28.83 10.68 -0.49
N GLN A 822 29.20 9.68 -1.28
CA GLN A 822 28.75 8.29 -1.13
C GLN A 822 29.94 7.40 -0.79
N VAL A 823 29.73 6.47 0.16
CA VAL A 823 30.75 5.54 0.64
C VAL A 823 30.23 4.13 0.47
N TYR A 824 30.97 3.37 -0.33
CA TYR A 824 30.70 1.96 -0.60
C TYR A 824 31.80 1.10 0.03
N PHE A 825 31.46 -0.15 0.34
CA PHE A 825 32.46 -1.16 0.68
C PHE A 825 32.42 -2.33 -0.29
N ARG A 826 33.54 -3.05 -0.36
CA ARG A 826 33.59 -4.42 -0.88
C ARG A 826 34.58 -5.26 -0.08
N HIS A 827 34.22 -6.52 0.14
CA HIS A 827 35.14 -7.50 0.71
C HIS A 827 36.12 -7.99 -0.35
N VAL A 828 37.42 -7.99 -0.04
CA VAL A 828 38.46 -8.52 -0.92
C VAL A 828 38.61 -10.02 -0.66
N ASN A 829 38.36 -10.85 -1.66
CA ASN A 829 38.48 -12.31 -1.58
C ASN A 829 37.63 -12.96 -0.47
N SER A 830 36.36 -12.55 -0.33
CA SER A 830 35.44 -13.24 0.60
C SER A 830 35.32 -14.72 0.23
N LYS A 831 35.19 -15.58 1.23
CA LYS A 831 34.94 -17.03 1.03
C LYS A 831 33.59 -17.30 0.39
N VAL A 832 32.71 -16.31 0.37
CA VAL A 832 31.35 -16.45 -0.10
C VAL A 832 31.02 -15.38 -1.14
N PRO A 833 30.01 -15.59 -2.01
CA PRO A 833 29.55 -14.56 -2.92
C PRO A 833 29.14 -13.29 -2.16
N GLN A 834 29.62 -12.14 -2.63
CA GLN A 834 29.36 -10.81 -2.06
C GLN A 834 28.91 -9.85 -3.16
N PRO A 835 28.20 -8.76 -2.81
CA PRO A 835 27.98 -7.63 -3.72
C PRO A 835 29.29 -7.11 -4.30
N LYS A 836 29.23 -6.55 -5.52
CA LYS A 836 30.36 -5.84 -6.13
C LYS A 836 30.73 -4.60 -5.35
N LEU A 837 29.70 -3.91 -4.88
CA LEU A 837 29.69 -2.70 -4.06
C LEU A 837 28.45 -2.75 -3.18
N ALA A 838 28.54 -2.25 -1.97
CA ALA A 838 27.38 -2.00 -1.10
C ALA A 838 27.55 -0.66 -0.39
N LEU A 839 26.51 0.17 -0.39
CA LEU A 839 26.52 1.48 0.27
C LEU A 839 26.57 1.30 1.80
N CYS A 840 27.45 2.03 2.49
CA CYS A 840 27.59 1.99 3.95
C CYS A 840 27.64 3.36 4.63
N GLY A 841 27.59 4.44 3.84
CA GLY A 841 27.49 5.81 4.33
C GLY A 841 27.24 6.79 3.20
N PHE A 842 26.56 7.89 3.52
CA PHE A 842 26.45 9.04 2.63
C PHE A 842 26.26 10.33 3.44
N THR A 843 26.51 11.48 2.81
CA THR A 843 26.09 12.79 3.32
C THR A 843 25.97 13.79 2.19
N ARG A 844 24.97 14.67 2.27
CA ARG A 844 24.78 15.81 1.39
C ARG A 844 25.44 17.05 2.01
N VAL A 845 26.23 17.79 1.23
CA VAL A 845 26.92 19.00 1.67
C VAL A 845 26.79 20.12 0.64
N HIS A 846 26.46 21.32 1.12
CA HIS A 846 26.51 22.54 0.32
C HIS A 846 27.94 23.08 0.27
N ILE A 847 28.41 23.51 -0.92
CA ILE A 847 29.76 24.02 -1.10
C ILE A 847 29.77 25.22 -2.06
N SER A 848 30.21 26.37 -1.57
CA SER A 848 30.33 27.60 -2.36
C SER A 848 31.45 27.49 -3.42
N PRO A 849 31.46 28.29 -4.50
CA PRO A 849 32.49 28.25 -5.54
C PRO A 849 33.89 28.43 -4.96
N GLY A 850 34.80 27.51 -5.29
CA GLY A 850 36.18 27.53 -4.80
C GLY A 850 36.38 27.06 -3.36
N GLU A 851 35.30 26.91 -2.58
CA GLU A 851 35.33 26.46 -1.20
C GLU A 851 35.70 24.97 -1.10
N THR A 852 36.33 24.59 0.02
CA THR A 852 36.61 23.19 0.38
C THR A 852 36.00 22.87 1.73
N VAL A 853 35.09 21.91 1.76
CA VAL A 853 34.46 21.40 2.99
C VAL A 853 35.16 20.11 3.43
N SER A 854 35.34 19.95 4.73
CA SER A 854 35.81 18.68 5.31
C SER A 854 34.61 17.86 5.76
N VAL A 855 34.50 16.64 5.24
CA VAL A 855 33.43 15.69 5.56
C VAL A 855 33.95 14.66 6.55
N SER A 856 33.13 14.30 7.53
CA SER A 856 33.41 13.24 8.51
C SER A 856 32.20 12.31 8.62
N LEU A 857 32.41 11.00 8.49
CA LEU A 857 31.38 9.97 8.53
C LEU A 857 31.78 8.86 9.49
N ASN A 858 30.87 8.52 10.40
CA ASN A 858 31.02 7.37 11.29
C ASN A 858 30.41 6.11 10.64
N ILE A 859 31.22 5.05 10.51
CA ILE A 859 30.86 3.80 9.87
C ILE A 859 31.12 2.64 10.86
N PRO A 860 30.09 2.16 11.57
CA PRO A 860 30.17 0.94 12.35
C PRO A 860 30.58 -0.25 11.46
N VAL A 861 31.56 -1.03 11.91
CA VAL A 861 32.09 -2.17 11.14
C VAL A 861 31.03 -3.26 10.95
N GLU A 862 30.06 -3.34 11.86
CA GLU A 862 28.88 -4.21 11.71
C GLU A 862 28.07 -3.93 10.43
N ARG A 863 28.17 -2.75 9.81
CA ARG A 863 27.51 -2.49 8.51
C ARG A 863 28.11 -3.30 7.36
N LEU A 864 29.31 -3.86 7.55
CA LEU A 864 30.01 -4.68 6.56
C LEU A 864 29.62 -6.17 6.66
N ARG A 865 28.63 -6.50 7.50
CA ARG A 865 28.18 -7.87 7.75
C ARG A 865 27.50 -8.50 6.52
N TYR A 866 27.58 -9.83 6.45
CA TYR A 866 26.76 -10.66 5.55
C TYR A 866 26.07 -11.77 6.36
N TRP A 867 25.14 -12.49 5.74
CA TRP A 867 24.44 -13.61 6.38
C TRP A 867 25.19 -14.93 6.15
N ASP A 868 25.70 -15.53 7.22
CA ASP A 868 26.28 -16.87 7.17
C ASP A 868 25.15 -17.92 7.26
N THR A 869 24.93 -18.60 6.13
CA THR A 869 23.89 -19.63 5.98
C THR A 869 24.14 -20.90 6.78
N THR A 870 25.37 -21.10 7.28
CA THR A 870 25.77 -22.24 8.11
C THR A 870 25.44 -21.98 9.57
N THR A 871 25.84 -20.81 10.09
CA THR A 871 25.62 -20.44 11.50
C THR A 871 24.25 -19.81 11.74
N LYS A 872 23.52 -19.44 10.67
CA LYS A 872 22.24 -18.72 10.71
C LYS A 872 22.36 -17.40 11.49
N SER A 873 23.41 -16.64 11.20
CA SER A 873 23.66 -15.36 11.86
C SER A 873 24.38 -14.37 10.94
N TYR A 874 24.22 -13.08 11.23
CA TYR A 874 25.06 -12.07 10.60
C TYR A 874 26.47 -12.10 11.18
N VAL A 875 27.47 -12.07 10.30
CA VAL A 875 28.89 -12.04 10.67
C VAL A 875 29.62 -11.01 9.83
N VAL A 876 30.71 -10.46 10.38
CA VAL A 876 31.70 -9.71 9.60
C VAL A 876 32.88 -10.64 9.40
N GLU A 877 33.16 -11.03 8.15
CA GLU A 877 34.29 -11.94 7.86
C GLU A 877 35.63 -11.23 8.12
N PRO A 878 36.56 -11.84 8.87
CA PRO A 878 37.91 -11.33 8.97
C PRO A 878 38.60 -11.36 7.60
N GLY A 879 39.29 -10.27 7.26
CA GLY A 879 39.91 -10.14 5.95
C GLY A 879 40.15 -8.71 5.53
N ALA A 880 40.54 -8.55 4.27
CA ALA A 880 40.75 -7.24 3.66
C ALA A 880 39.43 -6.73 3.07
N TYR A 881 39.16 -5.45 3.30
CA TYR A 881 38.05 -4.70 2.75
C TYR A 881 38.57 -3.45 2.07
N GLU A 882 37.79 -2.94 1.14
CA GLU A 882 38.04 -1.64 0.52
C GLU A 882 36.84 -0.74 0.76
N LEU A 883 37.09 0.48 1.24
CA LEU A 883 36.12 1.56 1.23
C LEU A 883 36.38 2.44 0.00
N LEU A 884 35.34 2.65 -0.79
CA LEU A 884 35.37 3.38 -2.06
C LEU A 884 34.44 4.59 -1.94
N ILE A 885 34.97 5.78 -2.21
CA ILE A 885 34.31 7.04 -1.91
C ILE A 885 34.21 7.88 -3.18
N GLY A 886 33.05 8.47 -3.41
CA GLY A 886 32.82 9.31 -4.58
C GLY A 886 31.43 9.89 -4.68
N SER A 887 31.00 10.15 -5.93
CA SER A 887 29.75 10.84 -6.25
C SER A 887 28.67 9.93 -6.85
N ALA A 888 29.01 8.68 -7.17
CA ALA A 888 28.12 7.65 -7.72
C ALA A 888 28.78 6.28 -7.60
N SER A 889 28.00 5.19 -7.75
CA SER A 889 28.52 3.81 -7.71
C SER A 889 29.53 3.48 -8.84
N ASP A 890 29.57 4.27 -9.91
CA ASP A 890 30.55 4.16 -11.00
C ASP A 890 31.61 5.28 -11.03
N ASN A 891 31.56 6.22 -10.08
CA ASN A 891 32.53 7.32 -9.95
C ASN A 891 33.09 7.42 -8.52
N LEU A 892 34.12 6.63 -8.24
CA LEU A 892 34.73 6.44 -6.92
C LEU A 892 36.24 6.79 -6.95
N PRO A 893 36.60 8.09 -6.96
CA PRO A 893 37.99 8.53 -7.11
C PRO A 893 38.89 8.20 -5.90
N GLU A 894 38.31 7.98 -4.72
CA GLU A 894 39.05 7.70 -3.50
C GLU A 894 38.85 6.24 -3.07
N LYS A 895 39.93 5.59 -2.65
CA LYS A 895 39.93 4.18 -2.25
C LYS A 895 40.83 3.97 -1.04
N LEU A 896 40.29 3.41 0.02
CA LEU A 896 40.98 3.14 1.28
C LEU A 896 40.96 1.63 1.59
N SER A 897 42.05 1.11 2.13
CA SER A 897 42.14 -0.28 2.58
C SER A 897 41.83 -0.40 4.07
N LEU A 898 41.10 -1.45 4.43
CA LEU A 898 40.70 -1.79 5.78
C LEU A 898 40.97 -3.27 6.04
N ALA A 899 41.46 -3.63 7.22
CA ALA A 899 41.59 -5.02 7.64
C ALA A 899 40.71 -5.28 8.87
N VAL A 900 39.83 -6.27 8.77
CA VAL A 900 39.01 -6.77 9.89
C VAL A 900 39.66 -8.02 10.46
N HIS A 901 39.80 -8.12 11.80
CA HIS A 901 40.44 -9.24 12.49
C HIS A 901 39.51 -9.97 13.48
#